data_AF-A0A4Y9YW62-F1
#
_entry.id   AF-A0A4Y9YW62-F1
#
_cell.length_a   1.000
_cell.length_b   1.000
_cell.length_c   1.000
_cell.angle_alpha   90.00
_cell.angle_beta   90.00
_cell.angle_gamma   90.00
#
_symmetry.space_group_name_H-M   'P 1'
#
loop_
_entity.id
_entity.type
_entity.pdbx_description
1 polymer ?
#
loop_
_entity_poly.entity_id
_entity_poly.type
_entity_poly.pdbx_seq_one_letter_code
_entity_poly.pdbx_strand_id
1 'polypeptide(L)'
;MLRATGLTRIVFRRQVRSLHVSARRFNEAFDPETVERASDDVDVCIVGGGPAGLSAAIRLKQLEQEKGREIRVVVLEKGGEVGSHILSGAVIEPHALNELLPDWSSRDSLPPMQPATSSSMRFLTQKNSFPIPHPPQMSNDGNYILSLSQFTSWLGGVAEELGVEIYPGFAGASLVYTPDGQGVVGVRTNDVGIDRSGQPKDSFEPGMEFRSKVTLLAEGARGSLSKAAIRKFNLRKNLDPQTYGMGVKEVWRVDPKQYQAGKVVHTMGWPLDMQTYGGGWVYHMADGLVSLGLVIGLDYANPYLSPYRELQRMKHHPYFAELLSGDSERLAYGARTLNEGGLQSVPKLHFPGGALIGCSAGFVNVAKIKGTHNAMKTGMLAAESAFDAIEASPESEAPVDMSAYETAFKNSWVYSDLYEVRNLRPSFNTSMGILGGVLYSGVDSLILKGRTPWTFRNSSISDAKHTRRAAECKPIDYPPPQAPLSTDLLTALALTGTNHAEDQPAHLRVRTEDGVESNEVRKNHVKVNVTEYAGLLGRACPAGVYEYVDAEEPSDKAASNGKKLVINAQNCIHCKLCDIKVPTEDIQWTVPEGGGGPKYSASARVLMSRVLSELLHELCNFGNHNYWAGLDGSDRSCRTYLKLREAPTVKYLYQFRVQVRKFAHALPPVAHNKQIAAFVLRDHHSHSGQFCKHAVGTLEEVVQEAIRQGFEVYGLTEHVPRYRTEDLYPEEFDGFVTEARRLQEAYRPRISLLVGLETEHITPLDLDGLEQLLERYKGRVDYLVGSVHHVNGIPIDFDRETFQRCLDTLPATPLPDTATPHDHDHDRTALFLEMYFDAQHELLRQFRPEIIGHMDLCRLYTPQLKLADFADAWAKLDRNIRTAVEYGALFEVNAAALRKGWEAAYPGRDVIELILHHGGRFALSDDSHGPQGVGLNYGRMRSYLLDVGVQELWILQRSDSPNAGGRNSIPVKVEGKWWDHAFWKAFHS
;
A
#
# COMPACT_ATOMS: atom_id res chain seq x y z
N MET A 1 -62.04 -20.53 76.72
CA MET A 1 -61.87 -21.74 75.88
C MET A 1 -62.91 -21.66 74.78
N LEU A 2 -62.52 -21.86 73.52
CA LEU A 2 -63.34 -21.62 72.31
C LEU A 2 -63.71 -20.15 72.00
N ARG A 3 -63.62 -19.86 70.69
CA ARG A 3 -64.15 -18.72 69.92
C ARG A 3 -63.68 -17.30 70.26
N ALA A 4 -63.14 -16.62 69.24
CA ALA A 4 -63.53 -15.24 68.95
C ALA A 4 -63.39 -14.93 67.45
N THR A 5 -64.55 -14.79 66.81
CA THR A 5 -64.89 -14.05 65.57
C THR A 5 -64.24 -12.65 65.53
N GLY A 6 -64.00 -11.96 64.40
CA GLY A 6 -64.28 -12.14 62.99
C GLY A 6 -63.91 -10.85 62.21
N LEU A 7 -63.51 -11.01 60.94
CA LEU A 7 -63.75 -10.18 59.74
C LEU A 7 -63.56 -8.63 59.70
N THR A 8 -62.64 -8.22 58.81
CA THR A 8 -62.59 -7.02 57.89
C THR A 8 -62.48 -5.60 58.50
N ARG A 9 -61.71 -4.61 57.98
CA ARG A 9 -61.44 -4.20 56.59
C ARG A 9 -60.20 -3.24 56.51
N ILE A 10 -59.37 -3.45 55.48
CA ILE A 10 -58.57 -2.53 54.61
C ILE A 10 -57.86 -1.29 55.20
N VAL A 11 -56.53 -1.23 55.02
CA VAL A 11 -55.79 -0.01 54.59
C VAL A 11 -54.63 -0.42 53.65
N PHE A 12 -54.64 0.12 52.43
CA PHE A 12 -53.56 0.00 51.43
C PHE A 12 -52.28 0.70 51.92
N ARG A 13 -51.13 0.02 51.90
CA ARG A 13 -49.80 0.65 52.04
C ARG A 13 -48.95 0.30 50.82
N ARG A 14 -48.70 1.32 49.98
CA ARG A 14 -47.72 1.32 48.88
C ARG A 14 -46.37 0.82 49.40
N GLN A 15 -45.91 -0.32 48.91
CA GLN A 15 -44.48 -0.68 48.98
C GLN A 15 -43.75 0.04 47.86
N VAL A 16 -42.96 1.03 48.24
CA VAL A 16 -41.91 1.62 47.39
C VAL A 16 -40.84 0.55 47.22
N ARG A 17 -40.77 -0.07 46.04
CA ARG A 17 -39.57 -0.82 45.64
C ARG A 17 -38.51 0.21 45.23
N SER A 18 -37.47 0.34 46.04
CA SER A 18 -36.28 1.09 45.67
C SER A 18 -35.64 0.42 44.44
N LEU A 19 -35.63 1.12 43.31
CA LEU A 19 -34.74 0.79 42.22
C LEU A 19 -33.31 1.02 42.71
N HIS A 20 -32.55 -0.06 42.90
CA HIS A 20 -31.10 0.02 42.90
C HIS A 20 -30.67 0.35 41.47
N VAL A 21 -30.51 1.65 41.21
CA VAL A 21 -29.70 2.13 40.10
C VAL A 21 -28.27 1.72 40.45
N SER A 22 -27.76 0.69 39.81
CA SER A 22 -26.32 0.45 39.74
C SER A 22 -25.68 1.75 39.27
N ALA A 23 -24.78 2.31 40.09
CA ALA A 23 -24.04 3.51 39.76
C ALA A 23 -23.48 3.38 38.33
N ARG A 24 -23.69 4.40 37.50
CA ARG A 24 -22.94 4.56 36.26
C ARG A 24 -21.45 4.51 36.64
N ARG A 25 -20.76 3.42 36.27
CA ARG A 25 -19.29 3.38 36.29
C ARG A 25 -18.84 4.48 35.32
N PHE A 26 -18.35 5.58 35.87
CA PHE A 26 -17.57 6.55 35.12
C PHE A 26 -16.23 5.90 34.76
N ASN A 27 -15.89 5.93 33.46
CA ASN A 27 -14.54 5.91 32.87
C ASN A 27 -13.39 5.45 33.79
N GLU A 28 -13.19 4.14 33.94
CA GLU A 28 -11.82 3.67 34.12
C GLU A 28 -11.13 3.77 32.75
N ALA A 29 -9.94 4.36 32.69
CA ALA A 29 -9.17 4.41 31.46
C ALA A 29 -8.81 2.97 31.07
N PHE A 30 -9.18 2.55 29.86
CA PHE A 30 -8.78 1.26 29.31
C PHE A 30 -7.26 1.11 29.36
N ASP A 31 -6.78 0.03 29.97
CA ASP A 31 -5.37 -0.33 30.02
C ASP A 31 -5.13 -1.58 29.13
N PRO A 32 -4.58 -1.41 27.92
CA PRO A 32 -4.31 -2.51 26.99
C PRO A 32 -3.35 -3.56 27.56
N GLU A 33 -2.54 -3.21 28.57
CA GLU A 33 -1.59 -4.14 29.18
C GLU A 33 -2.27 -5.19 30.08
N THR A 34 -3.54 -4.97 30.45
CA THR A 34 -4.31 -5.87 31.32
C THR A 34 -5.14 -6.91 30.56
N VAL A 35 -5.17 -6.83 29.23
CA VAL A 35 -5.98 -7.70 28.36
C VAL A 35 -5.31 -9.05 28.18
N GLU A 36 -6.08 -10.14 28.26
CA GLU A 36 -5.62 -11.49 27.94
C GLU A 36 -5.35 -11.62 26.44
N ARG A 37 -4.20 -12.22 26.08
CA ARG A 37 -3.69 -12.26 24.71
C ARG A 37 -3.46 -13.69 24.28
N ALA A 38 -3.79 -14.00 23.03
CA ALA A 38 -3.34 -15.24 22.41
C ALA A 38 -1.81 -15.24 22.37
N SER A 39 -1.22 -16.41 22.62
CA SER A 39 0.22 -16.62 22.53
C SER A 39 0.53 -17.81 21.66
N ASP A 40 1.58 -17.71 20.87
CA ASP A 40 2.08 -18.77 20.00
C ASP A 40 3.58 -18.98 20.24
N ASP A 41 4.00 -20.23 20.41
CA ASP A 41 5.39 -20.60 20.70
C ASP A 41 6.14 -20.95 19.40
N VAL A 42 7.30 -20.32 19.22
CA VAL A 42 8.17 -20.46 18.04
C VAL A 42 9.63 -20.61 18.49
N ASP A 43 10.50 -21.13 17.63
CA ASP A 43 11.92 -21.19 17.95
C ASP A 43 12.60 -19.83 17.70
N VAL A 44 12.32 -19.22 16.54
CA VAL A 44 12.87 -17.92 16.16
C VAL A 44 11.78 -16.98 15.69
N CYS A 45 11.67 -15.81 16.33
CA CYS A 45 10.82 -14.71 15.89
C CYS A 45 11.70 -13.58 15.33
N ILE A 46 11.45 -13.20 14.08
CA ILE A 46 12.20 -12.17 13.36
C ILE A 46 11.27 -10.97 13.15
N VAL A 47 11.67 -9.79 13.63
CA VAL A 47 10.88 -8.56 13.46
C VAL A 47 11.43 -7.74 12.30
N GLY A 48 10.75 -7.80 11.16
CA GLY A 48 11.02 -7.04 9.94
C GLY A 48 11.37 -7.93 8.74
N GLY A 49 10.52 -7.89 7.70
CA GLY A 49 10.68 -8.57 6.41
C GLY A 49 11.60 -7.83 5.43
N GLY A 50 12.67 -7.21 5.93
CA GLY A 50 13.70 -6.58 5.11
C GLY A 50 14.81 -7.56 4.69
N PRO A 51 15.83 -7.12 3.94
CA PRO A 51 16.91 -8.00 3.47
C PRO A 51 17.62 -8.78 4.57
N ALA A 52 17.79 -8.18 5.77
CA ALA A 52 18.40 -8.87 6.91
C ALA A 52 17.51 -9.97 7.48
N GLY A 53 16.23 -9.65 7.74
CA GLY A 53 15.29 -10.59 8.35
C GLY A 53 15.01 -11.78 7.44
N LEU A 54 14.76 -11.51 6.15
CA LEU A 54 14.52 -12.57 5.16
C LEU A 54 15.77 -13.43 4.92
N SER A 55 16.97 -12.85 4.90
CA SER A 55 18.21 -13.65 4.80
C SER A 55 18.44 -14.53 6.02
N ALA A 56 18.11 -14.03 7.22
CA ALA A 56 18.16 -14.84 8.44
C ALA A 56 17.15 -15.99 8.38
N ALA A 57 15.92 -15.72 7.96
CA ALA A 57 14.85 -16.72 7.86
C ALA A 57 15.21 -17.83 6.86
N ILE A 58 15.66 -17.45 5.65
CA ILE A 58 16.12 -18.39 4.61
C ILE A 58 17.28 -19.24 5.15
N ARG A 59 18.29 -18.62 5.78
CA ARG A 59 19.44 -19.36 6.29
C ARG A 59 19.08 -20.33 7.41
N LEU A 60 18.14 -19.98 8.29
CA LEU A 60 17.63 -20.89 9.33
C LEU A 60 16.98 -22.13 8.70
N LYS A 61 16.15 -21.95 7.67
CA LYS A 61 15.51 -23.08 6.98
C LYS A 61 16.48 -23.93 6.15
N GLN A 62 17.51 -23.32 5.58
CA GLN A 62 18.61 -24.08 4.96
C GLN A 62 19.35 -24.92 6.01
N LEU A 63 19.66 -24.37 7.18
CA LEU A 63 20.32 -25.11 8.27
C LEU A 63 19.44 -26.24 8.82
N GLU A 64 18.13 -26.04 8.92
CA GLU A 64 17.16 -27.09 9.24
C GLU A 64 17.26 -28.27 8.26
N GLN A 65 17.28 -27.99 6.95
CA GLN A 65 17.41 -29.02 5.92
C GLN A 65 18.79 -29.69 5.93
N GLU A 66 19.87 -28.91 6.13
CA GLU A 66 21.26 -29.40 6.18
C GLU A 66 21.51 -30.31 7.39
N LYS A 67 20.97 -29.95 8.56
CA LYS A 67 21.21 -30.65 9.83
C LYS A 67 20.10 -31.61 10.26
N GLY A 68 18.95 -31.59 9.58
CA GLY A 68 17.82 -32.48 9.84
C GLY A 68 17.10 -32.22 11.16
N ARG A 69 17.11 -30.96 11.63
CA ARG A 69 16.42 -30.54 12.87
C ARG A 69 15.43 -29.44 12.56
N GLU A 70 14.15 -29.76 12.76
CA GLU A 70 13.03 -28.85 12.58
C GLU A 70 13.17 -27.61 13.48
N ILE A 71 12.95 -26.44 12.88
CA ILE A 71 12.93 -25.16 13.61
C ILE A 71 11.77 -24.30 13.09
N ARG A 72 10.91 -23.84 13.98
CA ARG A 72 9.79 -22.97 13.59
C ARG A 72 10.25 -21.51 13.53
N VAL A 73 10.17 -20.91 12.35
CA VAL A 73 10.66 -19.55 12.08
C VAL A 73 9.50 -18.66 11.64
N VAL A 74 9.28 -17.59 12.41
CA VAL A 74 8.25 -16.58 12.14
C VAL A 74 8.90 -15.24 11.78
N VAL A 75 8.39 -14.58 10.74
CA VAL A 75 8.76 -13.21 10.36
C VAL A 75 7.54 -12.30 10.49
N LEU A 76 7.64 -11.27 11.35
CA LEU A 76 6.61 -10.24 11.49
C LEU A 76 6.98 -9.03 10.62
N GLU A 77 6.10 -8.64 9.69
CA GLU A 77 6.28 -7.46 8.85
C GLU A 77 5.11 -6.50 8.99
N LYS A 78 5.41 -5.24 9.30
CA LYS A 78 4.39 -4.20 9.51
C LYS A 78 3.69 -3.75 8.22
N GLY A 79 4.35 -3.84 7.07
CA GLY A 79 3.75 -3.52 5.77
C GLY A 79 2.68 -4.53 5.41
N GLY A 80 1.60 -4.08 4.77
CA GLY A 80 0.50 -4.98 4.36
C GLY A 80 0.95 -6.10 3.43
N GLU A 81 2.10 -5.91 2.78
CA GLU A 81 2.82 -6.93 2.02
C GLU A 81 4.33 -6.76 2.24
N VAL A 82 5.10 -7.85 2.09
CA VAL A 82 6.56 -7.81 2.12
C VAL A 82 7.09 -6.90 1.01
N GLY A 83 7.95 -5.95 1.35
CA GLY A 83 8.52 -4.99 0.40
C GLY A 83 7.82 -3.63 0.35
N SER A 84 6.55 -3.53 0.77
CA SER A 84 5.76 -2.28 0.72
C SER A 84 6.40 -1.09 1.46
N HIS A 85 7.13 -1.37 2.55
CA HIS A 85 7.84 -0.39 3.38
C HIS A 85 9.34 -0.25 3.05
N ILE A 86 9.84 -0.91 2.01
CA ILE A 86 11.26 -0.94 1.66
C ILE A 86 11.59 0.19 0.68
N LEU A 87 12.54 1.04 1.08
CA LEU A 87 13.00 2.16 0.25
C LEU A 87 14.53 2.24 0.22
N SER A 88 15.07 2.27 -0.99
CA SER A 88 16.50 2.46 -1.25
C SER A 88 16.70 2.98 -2.68
N GLY A 89 17.80 3.70 -2.93
CA GLY A 89 18.28 3.97 -4.29
C GLY A 89 18.65 2.67 -5.02
N ALA A 90 19.26 1.74 -4.28
CA ALA A 90 19.52 0.33 -4.60
C ALA A 90 20.44 0.03 -5.79
N VAL A 91 21.73 0.27 -5.59
CA VAL A 91 22.81 -0.48 -6.27
C VAL A 91 23.31 -1.55 -5.29
N ILE A 92 23.10 -2.83 -5.61
CA ILE A 92 23.41 -3.94 -4.71
C ILE A 92 24.70 -4.66 -5.13
N GLU A 93 25.49 -5.06 -4.14
CA GLU A 93 26.63 -5.96 -4.32
C GLU A 93 26.11 -7.39 -4.16
N PRO A 94 26.28 -8.28 -5.15
CA PRO A 94 25.67 -9.60 -5.11
C PRO A 94 26.38 -10.56 -4.14
N HIS A 95 27.47 -10.17 -3.48
CA HIS A 95 28.30 -11.05 -2.66
C HIS A 95 27.50 -11.86 -1.62
N ALA A 96 26.70 -11.20 -0.79
CA ALA A 96 25.86 -11.89 0.20
C ALA A 96 24.74 -12.73 -0.44
N LEU A 97 24.21 -12.30 -1.59
CA LEU A 97 23.19 -13.05 -2.34
C LEU A 97 23.79 -14.33 -2.96
N ASN A 98 25.02 -14.25 -3.49
CA ASN A 98 25.77 -15.39 -3.99
C ASN A 98 26.03 -16.43 -2.89
N GLU A 99 26.28 -15.99 -1.66
CA GLU A 99 26.44 -16.90 -0.52
C GLU A 99 25.11 -17.53 -0.10
N LEU A 100 24.03 -16.75 -0.03
CA LEU A 100 22.72 -17.22 0.45
C LEU A 100 21.99 -18.11 -0.56
N LEU A 101 21.99 -17.73 -1.83
CA LEU A 101 21.25 -18.39 -2.91
C LEU A 101 22.15 -18.49 -4.15
N PRO A 102 23.14 -19.40 -4.21
CA PRO A 102 24.12 -19.46 -5.29
C PRO A 102 23.53 -19.56 -6.72
N ASP A 103 22.31 -20.08 -6.83
CA ASP A 103 21.52 -20.28 -8.05
C ASP A 103 20.61 -19.09 -8.42
N TRP A 104 20.62 -17.99 -7.65
CA TRP A 104 19.68 -16.87 -7.79
C TRP A 104 19.55 -16.33 -9.22
N SER A 105 20.66 -16.26 -9.95
CA SER A 105 20.72 -15.70 -11.31
C SER A 105 20.00 -16.55 -12.37
N SER A 106 19.70 -17.82 -12.05
CA SER A 106 18.99 -18.76 -12.93
C SER A 106 17.52 -18.92 -12.62
N ARG A 107 17.00 -18.22 -11.59
CA ARG A 107 15.60 -18.32 -11.17
C ARG A 107 14.72 -17.40 -12.01
N ASP A 108 13.69 -17.96 -12.65
CA ASP A 108 12.76 -17.21 -13.51
C ASP A 108 11.94 -16.16 -12.74
N SER A 109 11.73 -16.36 -11.44
CA SER A 109 11.01 -15.43 -10.56
C SER A 109 11.81 -14.17 -10.18
N LEU A 110 13.09 -14.08 -10.56
CA LEU A 110 13.96 -12.98 -10.20
C LEU A 110 13.43 -11.64 -10.76
N PRO A 111 13.28 -10.58 -9.93
CA PRO A 111 12.84 -9.28 -10.42
C PRO A 111 13.89 -8.64 -11.35
N PRO A 112 13.50 -7.67 -12.20
CA PRO A 112 14.45 -6.99 -13.09
C PRO A 112 15.67 -6.44 -12.35
N MET A 113 16.86 -6.89 -12.76
CA MET A 113 18.15 -6.43 -12.27
C MET A 113 18.99 -5.92 -13.43
N GLN A 114 19.35 -4.64 -13.39
CA GLN A 114 20.16 -4.01 -14.42
C GLN A 114 21.63 -4.00 -13.99
N PRO A 115 22.55 -4.70 -14.67
CA PRO A 115 23.98 -4.58 -14.40
C PRO A 115 24.44 -3.12 -14.47
N ALA A 116 25.25 -2.70 -13.50
CA ALA A 116 25.90 -1.40 -13.55
C ALA A 116 27.04 -1.42 -14.58
N THR A 117 26.97 -0.51 -15.56
CA THR A 117 27.87 -0.46 -16.72
C THR A 117 28.88 0.69 -16.63
N SER A 118 28.54 1.75 -15.90
CA SER A 118 29.42 2.90 -15.69
C SER A 118 29.11 3.56 -14.36
N SER A 119 30.15 4.06 -13.68
CA SER A 119 30.04 4.83 -12.44
C SER A 119 30.76 6.16 -12.58
N SER A 120 30.15 7.24 -12.12
CA SER A 120 30.77 8.56 -12.13
C SER A 120 30.36 9.40 -10.91
N MET A 121 31.25 10.31 -10.52
CA MET A 121 31.01 11.27 -9.45
C MET A 121 31.12 12.69 -9.98
N ARG A 122 30.21 13.57 -9.53
CA ARG A 122 30.14 14.96 -10.01
C ARG A 122 30.00 15.93 -8.85
N PHE A 123 30.72 17.04 -8.91
CA PHE A 123 30.51 18.18 -8.02
C PHE A 123 29.62 19.21 -8.70
N LEU A 124 28.54 19.60 -8.05
CA LEU A 124 27.56 20.54 -8.55
C LEU A 124 27.78 21.91 -7.93
N THR A 125 27.87 22.92 -8.78
CA THR A 125 27.56 24.31 -8.42
C THR A 125 26.11 24.58 -8.81
N GLN A 126 25.57 25.76 -8.52
CA GLN A 126 24.19 26.07 -8.91
C GLN A 126 23.91 25.94 -10.42
N LYS A 127 24.92 26.16 -11.28
CA LYS A 127 24.76 26.21 -12.74
C LYS A 127 25.59 25.19 -13.52
N ASN A 128 26.66 24.68 -12.92
CA ASN A 128 27.63 23.84 -13.61
C ASN A 128 27.88 22.55 -12.84
N SER A 129 28.21 21.50 -13.59
CA SER A 129 28.53 20.19 -13.05
C SER A 129 29.91 19.74 -13.50
N PHE A 130 30.80 19.49 -12.54
CA PHE A 130 32.20 19.12 -12.79
C PHE A 130 32.44 17.65 -12.42
N PRO A 131 33.08 16.83 -13.27
CA PRO A 131 33.49 15.50 -12.87
C PRO A 131 34.57 15.58 -11.78
N ILE A 132 34.48 14.70 -10.78
CA ILE A 132 35.53 14.52 -9.76
C ILE A 132 36.00 13.07 -9.73
N PRO A 133 37.24 12.79 -9.30
CA PRO A 133 37.75 11.42 -9.21
C PRO A 133 36.83 10.54 -8.38
N HIS A 134 36.38 9.45 -8.98
CA HIS A 134 35.52 8.48 -8.33
C HIS A 134 36.38 7.54 -7.45
N PRO A 135 36.14 7.46 -6.13
CA PRO A 135 36.92 6.58 -5.26
C PRO A 135 36.80 5.11 -5.68
N PRO A 136 37.88 4.30 -5.60
CA PRO A 136 37.86 2.88 -5.95
C PRO A 136 36.79 2.10 -5.18
N GLN A 137 36.57 2.43 -3.91
CA GLN A 137 35.58 1.80 -3.03
C GLN A 137 34.15 1.99 -3.55
N MET A 138 33.88 3.06 -4.30
CA MET A 138 32.56 3.32 -4.88
C MET A 138 32.34 2.61 -6.21
N SER A 139 33.31 1.84 -6.72
CA SER A 139 33.14 1.10 -7.98
C SER A 139 31.89 0.23 -7.95
N ASN A 140 31.19 0.19 -9.09
CA ASN A 140 30.01 -0.65 -9.26
C ASN A 140 30.20 -1.77 -10.28
N ASP A 141 31.45 -2.09 -10.61
CA ASP A 141 31.76 -3.25 -11.43
C ASP A 141 31.26 -4.52 -10.73
N GLY A 142 30.44 -5.30 -11.43
CA GLY A 142 29.81 -6.52 -10.89
C GLY A 142 28.56 -6.30 -10.03
N ASN A 143 28.11 -5.05 -9.86
CA ASN A 143 26.91 -4.72 -9.10
C ASN A 143 25.67 -4.56 -9.98
N TYR A 144 24.50 -4.56 -9.34
CA TYR A 144 23.21 -4.49 -10.01
C TYR A 144 22.35 -3.35 -9.46
N ILE A 145 21.61 -2.70 -10.36
CA ILE A 145 20.63 -1.67 -10.06
C ILE A 145 19.24 -2.31 -10.11
N LEU A 146 18.46 -2.19 -9.02
CA LEU A 146 17.15 -2.84 -8.91
C LEU A 146 16.17 -2.09 -8.02
N SER A 147 14.90 -2.52 -8.00
CA SER A 147 13.94 -2.09 -6.98
C SER A 147 14.10 -2.94 -5.73
N LEU A 148 14.64 -2.37 -4.64
CA LEU A 148 14.87 -3.15 -3.41
C LEU A 148 13.56 -3.70 -2.83
N SER A 149 12.45 -3.00 -3.06
CA SER A 149 11.12 -3.43 -2.65
C SER A 149 10.67 -4.70 -3.38
N GLN A 150 10.83 -4.77 -4.71
CA GLN A 150 10.56 -5.99 -5.48
C GLN A 150 11.54 -7.12 -5.11
N PHE A 151 12.82 -6.79 -4.88
CA PHE A 151 13.81 -7.77 -4.43
C PHE A 151 13.46 -8.38 -3.07
N THR A 152 12.98 -7.59 -2.11
CA THR A 152 12.52 -8.13 -0.82
C THR A 152 11.24 -8.93 -0.93
N SER A 153 10.29 -8.53 -1.79
CA SER A 153 9.09 -9.33 -2.06
C SER A 153 9.48 -10.70 -2.63
N TRP A 154 10.41 -10.75 -3.58
CA TRP A 154 10.98 -11.99 -4.11
C TRP A 154 11.69 -12.83 -3.04
N LEU A 155 12.55 -12.22 -2.20
CA LEU A 155 13.15 -12.94 -1.07
C LEU A 155 12.10 -13.48 -0.08
N GLY A 156 10.97 -12.78 0.07
CA GLY A 156 9.82 -13.23 0.86
C GLY A 156 9.25 -14.53 0.31
N GLY A 157 8.96 -14.57 -1.00
CA GLY A 157 8.50 -15.80 -1.66
C GLY A 157 9.49 -16.95 -1.53
N VAL A 158 10.80 -16.70 -1.68
CA VAL A 158 11.84 -17.73 -1.47
C VAL A 158 11.85 -18.23 -0.02
N ALA A 159 11.63 -17.36 0.97
CA ALA A 159 11.55 -17.76 2.36
C ALA A 159 10.30 -18.62 2.63
N GLU A 160 9.14 -18.24 2.09
CA GLU A 160 7.89 -19.01 2.19
C GLU A 160 8.01 -20.39 1.54
N GLU A 161 8.64 -20.48 0.36
CA GLU A 161 8.96 -21.76 -0.32
C GLU A 161 9.79 -22.71 0.57
N LEU A 162 10.62 -22.17 1.46
CA LEU A 162 11.42 -22.94 2.42
C LEU A 162 10.68 -23.23 3.75
N GLY A 163 9.41 -22.84 3.86
CA GLY A 163 8.57 -23.10 5.03
C GLY A 163 8.69 -22.06 6.15
N VAL A 164 9.16 -20.85 5.85
CA VAL A 164 9.10 -19.72 6.80
C VAL A 164 7.65 -19.21 6.88
N GLU A 165 7.15 -19.00 8.08
CA GLU A 165 5.88 -18.33 8.31
C GLU A 165 6.08 -16.81 8.30
N ILE A 166 5.53 -16.12 7.29
CA ILE A 166 5.60 -14.66 7.20
C ILE A 166 4.23 -14.06 7.46
N TYR A 167 4.16 -13.14 8.41
CA TYR A 167 2.94 -12.41 8.78
C TYR A 167 3.08 -10.94 8.36
N PRO A 168 2.79 -10.60 7.10
CA PRO A 168 2.66 -9.21 6.67
C PRO A 168 1.40 -8.58 7.27
N GLY A 169 1.44 -7.29 7.53
CA GLY A 169 0.39 -6.57 8.25
C GLY A 169 0.44 -6.75 9.78
N PHE A 170 1.44 -7.44 10.34
CA PHE A 170 1.60 -7.61 11.78
C PHE A 170 2.84 -6.86 12.27
N ALA A 171 2.62 -5.76 13.00
CA ALA A 171 3.70 -4.92 13.49
C ALA A 171 4.15 -5.38 14.89
N GLY A 172 5.45 -5.65 15.07
CA GLY A 172 6.03 -5.86 16.40
C GLY A 172 5.94 -4.58 17.24
N ALA A 173 5.05 -4.57 18.23
CA ALA A 173 4.70 -3.40 19.03
C ALA A 173 5.48 -3.30 20.34
N SER A 174 5.75 -4.43 21.00
CA SER A 174 6.58 -4.49 22.22
C SER A 174 7.36 -5.79 22.34
N LEU A 175 8.43 -5.76 23.16
CA LEU A 175 9.20 -6.95 23.53
C LEU A 175 8.53 -7.62 24.74
N VAL A 176 8.44 -8.94 24.71
CA VAL A 176 8.01 -9.74 25.85
C VAL A 176 9.25 -10.12 26.65
N TYR A 177 9.26 -9.80 27.94
CA TYR A 177 10.40 -10.04 28.83
C TYR A 177 10.16 -11.26 29.72
N THR A 178 11.25 -11.88 30.19
CA THR A 178 11.19 -12.84 31.30
C THR A 178 10.54 -12.21 32.54
N PRO A 179 9.99 -13.01 33.48
CA PRO A 179 9.38 -12.49 34.70
C PRO A 179 10.30 -11.60 35.56
N ASP A 180 11.61 -11.87 35.55
CA ASP A 180 12.63 -11.05 36.23
C ASP A 180 13.06 -9.80 35.42
N GLY A 181 12.56 -9.65 34.20
CA GLY A 181 12.84 -8.54 33.29
C GLY A 181 14.26 -8.50 32.73
N GLN A 182 15.04 -9.58 32.85
CA GLN A 182 16.46 -9.64 32.47
C GLN A 182 16.70 -10.18 31.05
N GLY A 183 15.74 -10.87 30.44
CA GLY A 183 15.84 -11.37 29.07
C GLY A 183 14.58 -11.16 28.26
N VAL A 184 14.69 -11.38 26.95
CA VAL A 184 13.58 -11.32 26.00
C VAL A 184 13.14 -12.75 25.70
N VAL A 185 11.82 -12.98 25.67
CA VAL A 185 11.20 -14.28 25.39
C VAL A 185 10.20 -14.20 24.22
N GLY A 186 10.17 -13.09 23.48
CA GLY A 186 9.25 -12.94 22.38
C GLY A 186 8.91 -11.50 22.04
N VAL A 187 7.89 -11.36 21.20
CA VAL A 187 7.40 -10.09 20.66
C VAL A 187 5.88 -10.09 20.70
N ARG A 188 5.29 -8.97 21.09
CA ARG A 188 3.85 -8.73 21.00
C ARG A 188 3.54 -7.90 19.76
N THR A 189 2.53 -8.29 19.00
CA THR A 189 2.02 -7.53 17.86
C THR A 189 1.13 -6.36 18.30
N ASN A 190 0.83 -5.43 17.39
CA ASN A 190 -0.04 -4.29 17.70
C ASN A 190 -1.47 -4.74 18.01
N ASP A 191 -2.12 -4.03 18.93
CA ASP A 191 -3.58 -4.06 19.06
C ASP A 191 -4.23 -3.42 17.82
N VAL A 192 -5.46 -3.81 17.53
CA VAL A 192 -6.30 -3.20 16.48
C VAL A 192 -7.65 -2.80 17.04
N GLY A 193 -8.29 -1.81 16.41
CA GLY A 193 -9.61 -1.34 16.84
C GLY A 193 -9.55 -0.49 18.10
N ILE A 194 -8.50 0.32 18.26
CA ILE A 194 -8.46 1.39 19.27
C ILE A 194 -8.73 2.72 18.56
N ASP A 195 -9.58 3.56 19.13
CA ASP A 195 -9.91 4.87 18.58
C ASP A 195 -8.83 5.94 18.83
N ARG A 196 -8.96 7.14 18.23
CA ARG A 196 -8.01 8.25 18.46
C ARG A 196 -7.84 8.66 19.93
N SER A 197 -8.84 8.42 20.76
CA SER A 197 -8.85 8.75 22.19
C SER A 197 -8.19 7.67 23.07
N GLY A 198 -7.81 6.54 22.46
CA GLY A 198 -7.22 5.40 23.16
C GLY A 198 -8.26 4.47 23.79
N GLN A 199 -9.54 4.59 23.41
CA GLN A 199 -10.59 3.68 23.84
C GLN A 199 -10.75 2.52 22.86
N PRO A 200 -11.06 1.31 23.35
CA PRO A 200 -11.35 0.18 22.49
C PRO A 200 -12.67 0.43 21.75
N LYS A 201 -12.70 0.10 20.46
CA LYS A 201 -13.92 0.07 19.64
C LYS A 201 -14.61 -1.28 19.80
N ASP A 202 -15.80 -1.41 19.23
CA ASP A 202 -16.50 -2.69 19.14
C ASP A 202 -15.71 -3.75 18.35
N SER A 203 -14.80 -3.31 17.47
CA SER A 203 -13.87 -4.15 16.70
C SER A 203 -12.49 -4.31 17.36
N PHE A 204 -12.36 -4.03 18.66
CA PHE A 204 -11.08 -4.14 19.36
C PHE A 204 -10.62 -5.60 19.41
N GLU A 205 -9.42 -5.86 18.90
CA GLU A 205 -8.76 -7.15 19.06
C GLU A 205 -7.36 -6.95 19.66
N PRO A 206 -7.03 -7.70 20.73
CA PRO A 206 -5.70 -7.62 21.31
C PRO A 206 -4.67 -8.30 20.40
N GLY A 207 -3.54 -7.64 20.22
CA GLY A 207 -2.38 -8.20 19.52
C GLY A 207 -1.88 -9.49 20.18
N MET A 208 -1.43 -10.42 19.34
CA MET A 208 -0.88 -11.73 19.70
C MET A 208 0.57 -11.64 20.20
N GLU A 209 0.94 -12.51 21.13
CA GLU A 209 2.32 -12.72 21.60
C GLU A 209 2.97 -13.90 20.87
N PHE A 210 4.06 -13.64 20.16
CA PHE A 210 4.94 -14.69 19.63
C PHE A 210 6.07 -14.93 20.62
N ARG A 211 5.99 -16.02 21.38
CA ARG A 211 6.99 -16.44 22.34
C ARG A 211 8.09 -17.20 21.62
N SER A 212 9.32 -16.72 21.72
CA SER A 212 10.45 -17.24 20.95
C SER A 212 11.65 -17.53 21.82
N LYS A 213 12.38 -18.62 21.52
CA LYS A 213 13.70 -18.87 22.13
C LYS A 213 14.72 -17.80 21.73
N VAL A 214 14.68 -17.36 20.46
CA VAL A 214 15.51 -16.26 19.93
C VAL A 214 14.64 -15.23 19.21
N THR A 215 14.73 -13.97 19.62
CA THR A 215 14.17 -12.83 18.90
C THR A 215 15.26 -12.09 18.11
N LEU A 216 15.11 -12.00 16.78
CA LEU A 216 16.00 -11.22 15.92
C LEU A 216 15.34 -9.90 15.49
N LEU A 217 15.93 -8.76 15.87
CA LEU A 217 15.39 -7.43 15.55
C LEU A 217 15.98 -6.90 14.24
N ALA A 218 15.17 -6.96 13.18
CA ALA A 218 15.52 -6.63 11.79
C ALA A 218 14.73 -5.43 11.22
N GLU A 219 14.16 -4.57 12.08
CA GLU A 219 13.30 -3.43 11.73
C GLU A 219 13.96 -2.37 10.82
N GLY A 220 15.29 -2.41 10.70
CA GLY A 220 16.09 -1.49 9.92
C GLY A 220 16.44 -0.21 10.69
N ALA A 221 16.78 0.86 9.95
CA ALA A 221 17.23 2.11 10.55
C ALA A 221 16.19 2.67 11.53
N ARG A 222 16.62 2.88 12.78
CA ARG A 222 15.81 3.41 13.90
C ARG A 222 14.53 2.59 14.14
N GLY A 223 14.68 1.27 14.26
CA GLY A 223 13.64 0.35 14.75
C GLY A 223 13.12 0.73 16.14
N SER A 224 11.82 0.60 16.37
CA SER A 224 11.16 0.94 17.65
C SER A 224 11.53 -0.06 18.75
N LEU A 225 11.48 -1.36 18.44
CA LEU A 225 11.89 -2.41 19.38
C LEU A 225 13.40 -2.42 19.58
N SER A 226 14.16 -2.17 18.51
CA SER A 226 15.62 -2.04 18.54
C SER A 226 16.03 -0.88 19.46
N LYS A 227 15.34 0.26 19.39
CA LYS A 227 15.53 1.40 20.31
C LYS A 227 15.25 1.00 21.76
N ALA A 228 14.15 0.26 22.00
CA ALA A 228 13.81 -0.23 23.33
C ALA A 228 14.87 -1.20 23.89
N ALA A 229 15.30 -2.19 23.10
CA ALA A 229 16.33 -3.15 23.48
C ALA A 229 17.69 -2.46 23.75
N ILE A 230 18.13 -1.57 22.87
CA ILE A 230 19.37 -0.81 23.03
C ILE A 230 19.37 -0.04 24.36
N ARG A 231 18.24 0.57 24.72
CA ARG A 231 18.10 1.32 25.97
C ARG A 231 18.09 0.36 27.17
N LYS A 232 17.19 -0.63 27.17
CA LYS A 232 16.98 -1.58 28.29
C LYS A 232 18.26 -2.30 28.68
N PHE A 233 19.04 -2.76 27.70
CA PHE A 233 20.27 -3.52 27.93
C PHE A 233 21.54 -2.66 27.82
N ASN A 234 21.40 -1.34 27.67
CA ASN A 234 22.51 -0.39 27.54
C ASN A 234 23.55 -0.81 26.48
N LEU A 235 23.07 -1.23 25.32
CA LEU A 235 23.90 -1.85 24.26
C LEU A 235 24.88 -0.87 23.61
N ARG A 236 24.77 0.43 23.91
CA ARG A 236 25.64 1.50 23.39
C ARG A 236 26.61 2.07 24.41
N LYS A 237 26.78 1.42 25.57
CA LYS A 237 27.70 1.88 26.61
C LYS A 237 29.11 2.09 26.04
N ASN A 238 29.67 3.29 26.23
CA ASN A 238 31.02 3.71 25.78
C ASN A 238 31.24 3.74 24.26
N LEU A 239 30.17 3.73 23.45
CA LEU A 239 30.25 3.81 21.99
C LEU A 239 29.80 5.19 21.49
N ASP A 240 30.11 5.51 20.23
CA ASP A 240 29.58 6.73 19.63
C ASP A 240 28.06 6.59 19.38
N PRO A 241 27.29 7.69 19.49
CA PRO A 241 25.89 7.68 19.07
C PRO A 241 25.79 7.31 17.59
N GLN A 242 24.70 6.66 17.20
CA GLN A 242 24.40 6.47 15.78
C GLN A 242 24.05 7.82 15.19
N THR A 243 24.71 8.15 14.08
CA THR A 243 24.32 9.26 13.21
C THR A 243 23.51 8.71 12.05
N TYR A 244 22.67 9.55 11.46
CA TYR A 244 21.73 9.15 10.42
C TYR A 244 21.71 10.16 9.28
N GLY A 245 21.35 9.69 8.10
CA GLY A 245 20.97 10.53 6.96
C GLY A 245 19.49 10.39 6.64
N MET A 246 18.92 11.40 6.00
CA MET A 246 17.59 11.35 5.41
C MET A 246 17.71 11.24 3.89
N GLY A 247 17.32 10.09 3.34
CA GLY A 247 17.18 9.89 1.91
C GLY A 247 15.76 10.21 1.46
N VAL A 248 15.64 11.13 0.50
CA VAL A 248 14.41 11.40 -0.26
C VAL A 248 14.61 10.93 -1.69
N LYS A 249 13.66 10.15 -2.21
CA LYS A 249 13.78 9.43 -3.49
C LYS A 249 12.58 9.70 -4.38
N GLU A 250 12.82 9.80 -5.67
CA GLU A 250 11.80 9.67 -6.72
C GLU A 250 12.23 8.60 -7.74
N VAL A 251 11.26 7.96 -8.40
CA VAL A 251 11.49 7.11 -9.57
C VAL A 251 10.80 7.76 -10.77
N TRP A 252 11.52 7.86 -11.87
CA TRP A 252 11.07 8.48 -13.10
C TRP A 252 11.17 7.49 -14.26
N ARG A 253 10.18 7.47 -15.13
CA ARG A 253 10.38 7.00 -16.51
C ARG A 253 10.91 8.18 -17.29
N VAL A 254 12.10 8.06 -17.87
CA VAL A 254 12.73 9.17 -18.60
C VAL A 254 12.56 8.99 -20.10
N ASP A 255 12.62 10.10 -20.84
CA ASP A 255 12.66 10.08 -22.30
C ASP A 255 13.76 9.09 -22.77
N PRO A 256 13.47 8.20 -23.75
CA PRO A 256 14.44 7.22 -24.22
C PRO A 256 15.79 7.82 -24.65
N LYS A 257 15.84 9.08 -25.07
CA LYS A 257 17.09 9.78 -25.42
C LYS A 257 17.96 10.13 -24.22
N GLN A 258 17.37 10.27 -23.04
CA GLN A 258 18.07 10.55 -21.79
C GLN A 258 18.48 9.27 -21.05
N TYR A 259 17.82 8.15 -21.34
CA TYR A 259 18.06 6.87 -20.69
C TYR A 259 19.38 6.20 -21.15
N GLN A 260 20.17 5.72 -20.18
CA GLN A 260 21.43 5.01 -20.40
C GLN A 260 21.51 3.82 -19.44
N ALA A 261 21.09 2.63 -19.87
CA ALA A 261 21.00 1.43 -19.04
C ALA A 261 22.29 1.13 -18.25
N GLY A 262 22.16 0.92 -16.94
CA GLY A 262 23.28 0.57 -16.07
C GLY A 262 24.16 1.74 -15.64
N LYS A 263 23.86 2.97 -16.04
CA LYS A 263 24.61 4.15 -15.62
C LYS A 263 24.31 4.52 -14.18
N VAL A 264 25.38 4.75 -13.41
CA VAL A 264 25.37 5.18 -12.01
C VAL A 264 26.07 6.53 -11.89
N VAL A 265 25.38 7.54 -11.35
CA VAL A 265 25.93 8.86 -11.10
C VAL A 265 25.69 9.28 -9.66
N HIS A 266 26.74 9.72 -8.99
CA HIS A 266 26.68 10.35 -7.67
C HIS A 266 27.01 11.84 -7.79
N THR A 267 26.32 12.66 -7.00
CA THR A 267 26.53 14.12 -6.99
C THR A 267 26.82 14.63 -5.58
N MET A 268 27.70 15.61 -5.48
CA MET A 268 27.97 16.36 -4.24
C MET A 268 27.91 17.87 -4.51
N GLY A 269 27.81 18.67 -3.44
CA GLY A 269 27.72 20.12 -3.53
C GLY A 269 26.26 20.60 -3.62
N TRP A 270 25.97 21.50 -4.56
CA TRP A 270 24.66 22.10 -4.70
C TRP A 270 23.55 21.04 -4.85
N PRO A 271 22.40 21.16 -4.14
CA PRO A 271 21.89 22.38 -3.49
C PRO A 271 22.33 22.60 -2.05
N LEU A 272 23.10 21.68 -1.46
CA LEU A 272 23.57 21.76 -0.10
C LEU A 272 24.74 22.76 0.02
N ASP A 273 24.89 23.36 1.21
CA ASP A 273 26.06 24.18 1.52
C ASP A 273 27.30 23.31 1.82
N MET A 274 28.46 23.96 1.98
CA MET A 274 29.72 23.24 2.20
C MET A 274 29.86 22.63 3.60
N GLN A 275 28.92 22.89 4.52
CA GLN A 275 28.94 22.38 5.89
C GLN A 275 27.92 21.25 6.12
N THR A 276 26.94 21.12 5.23
CA THR A 276 25.89 20.11 5.32
C THR A 276 26.32 18.86 4.57
N TYR A 277 26.55 17.76 5.30
CA TYR A 277 26.86 16.49 4.66
C TYR A 277 25.67 15.99 3.83
N GLY A 278 25.94 15.53 2.63
CA GLY A 278 24.92 14.95 1.77
C GLY A 278 25.36 14.84 0.32
N GLY A 279 24.51 14.20 -0.48
CA GLY A 279 24.80 13.93 -1.88
C GLY A 279 23.60 13.34 -2.60
N GLY A 280 23.55 13.57 -3.90
CA GLY A 280 22.51 13.05 -4.77
C GLY A 280 22.96 11.79 -5.49
N TRP A 281 21.99 11.05 -6.02
CA TRP A 281 22.23 9.92 -6.90
C TRP A 281 21.29 9.90 -8.10
N VAL A 282 21.73 9.25 -9.17
CA VAL A 282 20.95 8.92 -10.36
C VAL A 282 21.38 7.54 -10.85
N TYR A 283 20.46 6.58 -10.80
CA TYR A 283 20.70 5.20 -11.24
C TYR A 283 19.71 4.83 -12.34
N HIS A 284 20.23 4.49 -13.51
CA HIS A 284 19.44 4.05 -14.65
C HIS A 284 19.13 2.55 -14.51
N MET A 285 17.94 2.25 -13.99
CA MET A 285 17.41 0.91 -13.73
C MET A 285 16.93 0.25 -15.02
N ALA A 286 16.43 -0.98 -14.95
CA ALA A 286 15.74 -1.63 -16.08
C ALA A 286 14.49 -0.83 -16.54
N ASP A 287 13.97 -1.17 -17.72
CA ASP A 287 12.68 -0.69 -18.25
C ASP A 287 12.57 0.83 -18.44
N GLY A 288 13.68 1.50 -18.77
CA GLY A 288 13.68 2.95 -19.01
C GLY A 288 13.52 3.79 -17.74
N LEU A 289 13.62 3.16 -16.55
CA LEU A 289 13.43 3.81 -15.27
C LEU A 289 14.73 4.40 -14.72
N VAL A 290 14.60 5.51 -14.00
CA VAL A 290 15.69 6.19 -13.30
C VAL A 290 15.28 6.43 -11.85
N SER A 291 16.07 5.85 -10.94
CA SER A 291 16.01 6.17 -9.51
C SER A 291 16.90 7.37 -9.25
N LEU A 292 16.33 8.45 -8.71
CA LEU A 292 17.09 9.63 -8.30
C LEU A 292 16.69 10.07 -6.90
N GLY A 293 17.60 10.75 -6.21
CA GLY A 293 17.31 11.26 -4.89
C GLY A 293 18.46 12.01 -4.27
N LEU A 294 18.24 12.45 -3.03
CA LEU A 294 19.17 13.24 -2.23
C LEU A 294 19.24 12.67 -0.81
N VAL A 295 20.44 12.42 -0.32
CA VAL A 295 20.71 12.15 1.10
C VAL A 295 21.21 13.42 1.76
N ILE A 296 20.70 13.71 2.96
CA ILE A 296 21.16 14.80 3.82
C ILE A 296 21.43 14.23 5.21
N GLY A 297 22.65 14.43 5.74
CA GLY A 297 23.01 14.06 7.10
C GLY A 297 22.12 14.78 8.10
N LEU A 298 21.51 14.05 9.03
CA LEU A 298 20.63 14.60 10.06
C LEU A 298 21.38 15.39 11.14
N ASP A 299 22.71 15.48 11.07
CA ASP A 299 23.54 16.42 11.82
C ASP A 299 23.51 17.85 11.24
N TYR A 300 22.69 18.15 10.22
CA TYR A 300 22.56 19.51 9.67
C TYR A 300 22.15 20.54 10.74
N ALA A 301 22.79 21.71 10.75
CA ALA A 301 22.59 22.70 11.81
C ALA A 301 21.36 23.60 11.62
N ASN A 302 21.00 23.93 10.38
CA ASN A 302 20.00 24.95 10.07
C ASN A 302 18.56 24.41 10.20
N PRO A 303 17.73 24.89 11.15
CA PRO A 303 16.37 24.38 11.35
C PRO A 303 15.40 24.74 10.20
N TYR A 304 15.78 25.63 9.29
CA TYR A 304 14.99 25.98 8.11
C TYR A 304 15.18 25.01 6.92
N LEU A 305 16.12 24.07 7.00
CA LEU A 305 16.38 23.10 5.95
C LEU A 305 15.22 22.09 5.83
N SER A 306 14.81 21.81 4.60
CA SER A 306 13.78 20.82 4.28
C SER A 306 14.33 19.82 3.26
N PRO A 307 14.55 18.54 3.64
CA PRO A 307 15.11 17.55 2.71
C PRO A 307 14.29 17.38 1.43
N TYR A 308 12.97 17.39 1.55
CA TYR A 308 12.07 17.34 0.39
C TYR A 308 12.29 18.54 -0.54
N ARG A 309 12.32 19.76 0.00
CA ARG A 309 12.49 20.96 -0.83
C ARG A 309 13.89 21.07 -1.44
N GLU A 310 14.92 20.54 -0.78
CA GLU A 310 16.27 20.45 -1.38
C GLU A 310 16.28 19.49 -2.58
N LEU A 311 15.61 18.33 -2.51
CA LEU A 311 15.45 17.45 -3.68
C LEU A 311 14.67 18.16 -4.81
N GLN A 312 13.56 18.82 -4.48
CA GLN A 312 12.78 19.55 -5.48
C GLN A 312 13.61 20.68 -6.13
N ARG A 313 14.43 21.39 -5.35
CA ARG A 313 15.37 22.40 -5.83
C ARG A 313 16.48 21.79 -6.68
N MET A 314 17.05 20.65 -6.27
CA MET A 314 18.12 19.96 -6.99
C MET A 314 17.75 19.67 -8.45
N LYS A 315 16.50 19.28 -8.69
CA LYS A 315 15.99 18.95 -10.04
C LYS A 315 16.01 20.12 -11.03
N HIS A 316 16.12 21.37 -10.55
CA HIS A 316 16.27 22.56 -11.39
C HIS A 316 17.70 22.81 -11.87
N HIS A 317 18.69 22.08 -11.34
CA HIS A 317 20.04 22.17 -11.88
C HIS A 317 20.07 21.64 -13.32
N PRO A 318 20.82 22.27 -14.26
CA PRO A 318 20.80 21.91 -15.68
C PRO A 318 20.97 20.42 -15.98
N TYR A 319 21.84 19.72 -15.24
CA TYR A 319 22.02 18.27 -15.35
C TYR A 319 20.72 17.47 -15.13
N PHE A 320 19.95 17.79 -14.08
CA PHE A 320 18.71 17.07 -13.78
C PHE A 320 17.57 17.54 -14.68
N ALA A 321 17.51 18.83 -15.00
CA ALA A 321 16.52 19.38 -15.92
C ALA A 321 16.64 18.75 -17.32
N GLU A 322 17.87 18.49 -17.79
CA GLU A 322 18.12 17.77 -19.04
C GLU A 322 17.71 16.30 -18.95
N LEU A 323 18.13 15.59 -17.89
CA LEU A 323 17.76 14.20 -17.64
C LEU A 323 16.24 13.98 -17.61
N LEU A 324 15.51 14.93 -17.03
CA LEU A 324 14.06 14.89 -16.83
C LEU A 324 13.28 15.68 -17.90
N SER A 325 13.92 16.00 -19.03
CA SER A 325 13.29 16.68 -20.15
C SER A 325 12.50 15.72 -21.05
N GLY A 326 11.81 16.26 -22.06
CA GLY A 326 11.04 15.46 -23.03
C GLY A 326 9.82 14.81 -22.40
N ASP A 327 9.55 13.55 -22.77
CA ASP A 327 8.38 12.79 -22.32
C ASP A 327 8.60 12.09 -20.96
N SER A 328 9.41 12.68 -20.09
CA SER A 328 9.75 12.11 -18.78
C SER A 328 8.59 12.27 -17.78
N GLU A 329 8.29 11.20 -17.03
CA GLU A 329 7.18 11.12 -16.07
C GLU A 329 7.69 10.62 -14.70
N ARG A 330 7.26 11.29 -13.62
CA ARG A 330 7.51 10.80 -12.26
C ARG A 330 6.48 9.75 -11.88
N LEU A 331 6.96 8.59 -11.45
CA LEU A 331 6.11 7.44 -11.12
C LEU A 331 5.98 7.20 -9.62
N ALA A 332 7.01 7.52 -8.82
CA ALA A 332 7.01 7.23 -7.40
C ALA A 332 7.77 8.28 -6.59
N TYR A 333 7.41 8.40 -5.31
CA TYR A 333 8.10 9.19 -4.30
C TYR A 333 8.21 8.39 -2.99
N GLY A 334 9.23 8.69 -2.19
CA GLY A 334 9.30 8.23 -0.80
C GLY A 334 10.53 8.76 -0.07
N ALA A 335 10.61 8.47 1.23
CA ALA A 335 11.76 8.83 2.04
C ALA A 335 12.04 7.80 3.15
N ARG A 336 13.31 7.67 3.54
CA ARG A 336 13.74 6.79 4.63
C ARG A 336 15.03 7.30 5.25
N THR A 337 15.18 7.11 6.57
CA THR A 337 16.49 7.29 7.20
C THR A 337 17.43 6.14 6.89
N LEU A 338 18.73 6.43 6.86
CA LEU A 338 19.81 5.46 6.81
C LEU A 338 20.84 5.75 7.90
N ASN A 339 21.60 4.74 8.31
CA ASN A 339 22.68 4.89 9.29
C ASN A 339 23.91 5.52 8.63
N GLU A 340 24.59 6.41 9.35
CA GLU A 340 25.83 7.07 8.92
C GLU A 340 26.96 6.96 9.96
N GLY A 341 26.71 6.36 11.13
CA GLY A 341 27.70 6.32 12.21
C GLY A 341 28.84 5.31 11.99
N GLY A 342 28.70 4.42 11.01
CA GLY A 342 29.72 3.42 10.68
C GLY A 342 30.06 2.50 11.86
N LEU A 343 31.28 1.95 11.83
CA LEU A 343 31.74 0.95 12.80
C LEU A 343 31.74 1.48 14.25
N GLN A 344 32.04 2.76 14.45
CA GLN A 344 32.09 3.42 15.76
C GLN A 344 30.76 3.41 16.51
N SER A 345 29.66 3.29 15.77
CA SER A 345 28.30 3.35 16.29
C SER A 345 27.57 2.00 16.25
N VAL A 346 28.25 0.92 15.88
CA VAL A 346 27.70 -0.45 15.96
C VAL A 346 27.58 -0.83 17.44
N PRO A 347 26.36 -1.12 17.96
CA PRO A 347 26.16 -1.45 19.37
C PRO A 347 26.68 -2.85 19.68
N LYS A 348 26.66 -3.24 20.96
CA LYS A 348 26.65 -4.65 21.34
C LYS A 348 25.50 -5.34 20.60
N LEU A 349 25.81 -6.43 19.89
CA LEU A 349 24.91 -7.01 18.89
C LEU A 349 23.88 -7.97 19.48
N HIS A 350 24.12 -8.44 20.69
CA HIS A 350 23.30 -9.45 21.35
C HIS A 350 22.86 -9.01 22.74
N PHE A 351 21.74 -9.57 23.17
CA PHE A 351 21.17 -9.45 24.50
C PHE A 351 20.55 -10.80 24.90
N PRO A 352 20.21 -11.05 26.18
CA PRO A 352 19.66 -12.34 26.58
C PRO A 352 18.35 -12.63 25.83
N GLY A 353 18.34 -13.70 25.04
CA GLY A 353 17.20 -14.12 24.21
C GLY A 353 17.11 -13.47 22.82
N GLY A 354 18.11 -12.70 22.37
CA GLY A 354 18.02 -12.10 21.03
C GLY A 354 19.22 -11.30 20.53
N ALA A 355 19.07 -10.75 19.33
CA ALA A 355 20.12 -9.98 18.65
C ALA A 355 19.58 -8.87 17.72
N LEU A 356 20.44 -7.89 17.43
CA LEU A 356 20.22 -6.81 16.45
C LEU A 356 20.90 -7.16 15.13
N ILE A 357 20.16 -7.12 14.02
CA ILE A 357 20.71 -7.44 12.68
C ILE A 357 20.47 -6.32 11.66
N GLY A 358 21.29 -6.31 10.60
CA GLY A 358 21.20 -5.31 9.53
C GLY A 358 21.28 -3.84 9.99
N CYS A 359 20.45 -2.98 9.40
CA CYS A 359 20.44 -1.55 9.71
C CYS A 359 19.92 -1.21 11.12
N SER A 360 19.30 -2.16 11.82
CA SER A 360 18.96 -2.01 13.25
C SER A 360 20.22 -1.87 14.10
N ALA A 361 21.25 -2.68 13.80
CA ALA A 361 22.58 -2.56 14.38
C ALA A 361 23.41 -1.43 13.70
N GLY A 362 23.16 -1.16 12.43
CA GLY A 362 23.73 -0.04 11.68
C GLY A 362 24.85 -0.41 10.72
N PHE A 363 24.76 -1.59 10.10
CA PHE A 363 25.75 -2.09 9.14
C PHE A 363 25.63 -1.47 7.75
N VAL A 364 25.78 -0.15 7.65
CA VAL A 364 25.78 0.58 6.37
C VAL A 364 27.20 1.04 6.06
N ASN A 365 27.70 0.69 4.88
CA ASN A 365 28.91 1.28 4.34
C ASN A 365 28.56 2.65 3.73
N VAL A 366 28.82 3.71 4.50
CA VAL A 366 28.43 5.08 4.15
C VAL A 366 29.15 5.58 2.91
N ALA A 367 30.43 5.22 2.74
CA ALA A 367 31.22 5.67 1.59
C ALA A 367 30.72 5.06 0.28
N LYS A 368 30.27 3.80 0.32
CA LYS A 368 29.63 3.13 -0.82
C LYS A 368 28.16 3.51 -1.02
N ILE A 369 27.52 4.08 0.01
CA ILE A 369 26.07 4.28 0.11
C ILE A 369 25.32 2.93 -0.02
N LYS A 370 25.86 1.88 0.60
CA LYS A 370 25.31 0.52 0.51
C LYS A 370 25.27 -0.15 1.87
N GLY A 371 24.10 -0.69 2.21
CA GLY A 371 23.89 -1.48 3.43
C GLY A 371 23.22 -2.83 3.19
N THR A 372 22.64 -3.07 2.02
CA THR A 372 21.85 -4.29 1.75
C THR A 372 22.67 -5.57 1.89
N HIS A 373 23.85 -5.63 1.26
CA HIS A 373 24.72 -6.82 1.30
C HIS A 373 25.22 -7.11 2.73
N ASN A 374 25.61 -6.07 3.47
CA ASN A 374 25.99 -6.18 4.89
C ASN A 374 24.80 -6.63 5.75
N ALA A 375 23.59 -6.15 5.45
CA ALA A 375 22.37 -6.53 6.13
C ALA A 375 22.02 -8.02 5.90
N MET A 376 22.13 -8.50 4.67
CA MET A 376 21.91 -9.91 4.34
C MET A 376 22.91 -10.81 5.07
N LYS A 377 24.22 -10.50 4.96
CA LYS A 377 25.26 -11.32 5.59
C LYS A 377 25.13 -11.35 7.12
N THR A 378 24.85 -10.22 7.75
CA THR A 378 24.65 -10.18 9.20
C THR A 378 23.40 -10.93 9.65
N GLY A 379 22.35 -10.97 8.82
CA GLY A 379 21.22 -11.88 9.01
C GLY A 379 21.63 -13.37 8.98
N MET A 380 22.45 -13.77 8.01
CA MET A 380 22.96 -15.15 7.91
C MET A 380 23.81 -15.56 9.11
N LEU A 381 24.73 -14.70 9.54
CA LEU A 381 25.60 -14.96 10.70
C LEU A 381 24.79 -15.08 11.99
N ALA A 382 23.74 -14.27 12.15
CA ALA A 382 22.84 -14.36 13.29
C ALA A 382 21.99 -15.64 13.23
N ALA A 383 21.52 -16.05 12.05
CA ALA A 383 20.80 -17.31 11.85
C ALA A 383 21.66 -18.52 12.23
N GLU A 384 22.90 -18.58 11.76
CA GLU A 384 23.86 -19.64 12.11
C GLU A 384 24.08 -19.72 13.63
N SER A 385 24.30 -18.56 14.26
CA SER A 385 24.49 -18.48 15.72
C SER A 385 23.22 -18.87 16.50
N ALA A 386 22.05 -18.48 16.03
CA ALA A 386 20.77 -18.80 16.66
C ALA A 386 20.47 -20.29 16.58
N PHE A 387 20.70 -20.89 15.41
CA PHE A 387 20.51 -22.33 15.20
C PHE A 387 21.40 -23.14 16.15
N ASP A 388 22.70 -22.84 16.20
CA ASP A 388 23.65 -23.55 17.07
C ASP A 388 23.31 -23.37 18.56
N ALA A 389 22.87 -22.17 18.97
CA ALA A 389 22.51 -21.89 20.35
C ALA A 389 21.22 -22.61 20.79
N ILE A 390 20.20 -22.67 19.93
CA ILE A 390 18.98 -23.45 20.16
C ILE A 390 19.28 -24.95 20.16
N GLU A 391 20.21 -25.39 19.32
CA GLU A 391 20.66 -26.78 19.25
C GLU A 391 21.34 -27.23 20.54
N ALA A 392 22.21 -26.38 21.11
CA ALA A 392 22.96 -26.66 22.33
C ALA A 392 22.10 -26.67 23.61
N SER A 393 20.89 -26.09 23.59
CA SER A 393 20.04 -25.96 24.78
C SER A 393 18.54 -26.04 24.44
N PRO A 394 18.05 -27.18 23.90
CA PRO A 394 16.68 -27.32 23.40
C PRO A 394 15.59 -27.11 24.46
N GLU A 395 15.84 -27.55 25.69
CA GLU A 395 14.87 -27.58 26.80
C GLU A 395 15.10 -26.46 27.84
N SER A 396 16.01 -25.52 27.57
CA SER A 396 16.29 -24.45 28.53
C SER A 396 15.21 -23.38 28.50
N GLU A 397 14.65 -23.06 29.65
CA GLU A 397 13.78 -21.88 29.85
C GLU A 397 14.59 -20.58 30.00
N ALA A 398 15.93 -20.68 30.13
CA ALA A 398 16.78 -19.51 30.23
C ALA A 398 16.90 -18.81 28.85
N PRO A 399 16.98 -17.47 28.80
CA PRO A 399 17.18 -16.75 27.56
C PRO A 399 18.44 -17.23 26.82
N VAL A 400 18.30 -17.56 25.54
CA VAL A 400 19.39 -18.09 24.70
C VAL A 400 20.54 -17.06 24.60
N ASP A 401 21.78 -17.56 24.73
CA ASP A 401 22.98 -16.72 24.55
C ASP A 401 23.36 -16.58 23.08
N MET A 402 23.22 -15.35 22.57
CA MET A 402 23.57 -14.97 21.20
C MET A 402 24.98 -14.34 21.08
N SER A 403 25.86 -14.51 22.07
CA SER A 403 27.21 -13.92 22.08
C SER A 403 28.10 -14.38 20.91
N ALA A 404 27.90 -15.60 20.42
CA ALA A 404 28.63 -16.15 19.28
C ALA A 404 28.48 -15.30 18.00
N TYR A 405 27.31 -14.68 17.80
CA TYR A 405 27.04 -13.82 16.64
C TYR A 405 27.99 -12.61 16.59
N GLU A 406 28.32 -12.00 17.73
CA GLU A 406 29.24 -10.86 17.74
C GLU A 406 30.66 -11.27 17.32
N THR A 407 31.08 -12.48 17.70
CA THR A 407 32.36 -13.05 17.27
C THR A 407 32.34 -13.36 15.77
N ALA A 408 31.26 -13.97 15.28
CA ALA A 408 31.07 -14.27 13.86
C ALA A 408 31.10 -12.98 13.02
N PHE A 409 30.44 -11.91 13.47
CA PHE A 409 30.48 -10.59 12.84
C PHE A 409 31.91 -10.04 12.76
N LYS A 410 32.66 -10.02 13.88
CA LYS A 410 34.04 -9.51 13.92
C LYS A 410 34.99 -10.26 12.99
N ASN A 411 34.74 -11.54 12.76
CA ASN A 411 35.53 -12.38 11.85
C ASN A 411 35.04 -12.34 10.38
N SER A 412 33.93 -11.67 10.11
CA SER A 412 33.33 -11.62 8.77
C SER A 412 33.93 -10.54 7.88
N TRP A 413 33.66 -10.66 6.57
CA TRP A 413 33.99 -9.61 5.62
C TRP A 413 33.20 -8.32 5.85
N VAL A 414 32.05 -8.36 6.53
CA VAL A 414 31.27 -7.16 6.88
C VAL A 414 32.04 -6.26 7.84
N TYR A 415 32.70 -6.83 8.84
CA TYR A 415 33.55 -6.05 9.76
C TYR A 415 34.70 -5.39 8.99
N SER A 416 35.35 -6.14 8.09
CA SER A 416 36.43 -5.62 7.25
C SER A 416 35.95 -4.48 6.34
N ASP A 417 34.78 -4.62 5.72
CA ASP A 417 34.14 -3.61 4.87
C ASP A 417 33.86 -2.31 5.62
N LEU A 418 33.32 -2.39 6.84
CA LEU A 418 33.05 -1.21 7.68
C LEU A 418 34.33 -0.61 8.27
N TYR A 419 35.32 -1.45 8.62
CA TYR A 419 36.58 -1.01 9.20
C TYR A 419 37.42 -0.21 8.19
N GLU A 420 37.44 -0.61 6.92
CA GLU A 420 38.18 0.10 5.86
C GLU A 420 37.72 1.56 5.71
N VAL A 421 36.42 1.81 5.82
CA VAL A 421 35.82 3.14 5.56
C VAL A 421 35.53 3.96 6.83
N ARG A 422 35.91 3.46 8.01
CA ARG A 422 35.46 3.99 9.31
C ARG A 422 35.74 5.48 9.53
N ASN A 423 36.79 6.03 8.91
CA ASN A 423 37.19 7.43 9.10
C ASN A 423 36.57 8.39 8.07
N LEU A 424 35.93 7.89 7.02
CA LEU A 424 35.45 8.71 5.91
C LEU A 424 34.35 9.67 6.35
N ARG A 425 33.22 9.17 6.88
CA ARG A 425 32.11 10.03 7.33
C ARG A 425 32.51 11.01 8.45
N PRO A 426 33.23 10.61 9.52
CA PRO A 426 33.70 11.55 10.55
C PRO A 426 34.59 12.67 10.02
N SER A 427 35.34 12.46 8.93
CA SER A 427 36.23 13.49 8.37
C SER A 427 35.50 14.73 7.85
N PHE A 428 34.20 14.59 7.56
CA PHE A 428 33.32 15.70 7.17
C PHE A 428 32.85 16.56 8.35
N ASN A 429 33.03 16.10 9.60
CA ASN A 429 32.59 16.80 10.81
C ASN A 429 33.64 17.81 11.33
N THR A 430 34.63 18.15 10.51
CA THR A 430 35.65 19.14 10.84
C THR A 430 35.20 20.55 10.45
N SER A 431 35.90 21.58 10.93
CA SER A 431 35.64 22.97 10.53
C SER A 431 35.78 23.22 9.02
N MET A 432 36.47 22.32 8.30
CA MET A 432 36.64 22.36 6.84
C MET A 432 35.49 21.70 6.07
N GLY A 433 34.50 21.11 6.74
CA GLY A 433 33.28 20.55 6.16
C GLY A 433 33.54 19.59 4.99
N ILE A 434 32.77 19.76 3.91
CA ILE A 434 32.88 18.97 2.68
C ILE A 434 34.31 18.99 2.10
N LEU A 435 34.99 20.14 2.13
CA LEU A 435 36.33 20.24 1.55
C LEU A 435 37.33 19.38 2.33
N GLY A 436 37.30 19.46 3.66
CA GLY A 436 38.15 18.63 4.53
C GLY A 436 37.84 17.15 4.37
N GLY A 437 36.55 16.81 4.33
CA GLY A 437 36.11 15.43 4.17
C GLY A 437 36.52 14.82 2.82
N VAL A 438 36.39 15.56 1.71
CA VAL A 438 36.82 15.10 0.38
C VAL A 438 38.33 14.93 0.31
N LEU A 439 39.11 15.87 0.86
CA LEU A 439 40.57 15.78 0.88
C LEU A 439 41.05 14.57 1.68
N TYR A 440 40.52 14.39 2.90
CA TYR A 440 40.86 13.25 3.74
C TYR A 440 40.41 11.94 3.08
N SER A 441 39.19 11.90 2.54
CA SER A 441 38.66 10.70 1.88
C SER A 441 39.49 10.32 0.66
N GLY A 442 39.98 11.29 -0.11
CA GLY A 442 40.89 11.03 -1.23
C GLY A 442 42.21 10.39 -0.77
N VAL A 443 42.84 10.94 0.28
CA VAL A 443 44.09 10.38 0.84
C VAL A 443 43.86 8.98 1.42
N ASP A 444 42.83 8.83 2.26
CA ASP A 444 42.56 7.57 2.95
C ASP A 444 42.14 6.47 1.96
N SER A 445 41.23 6.77 1.04
CA SER A 445 40.69 5.80 0.09
C SER A 445 41.68 5.38 -1.01
N LEU A 446 42.48 6.33 -1.53
CA LEU A 446 43.39 6.05 -2.65
C LEU A 446 44.76 5.53 -2.20
N ILE A 447 45.25 5.99 -1.04
CA ILE A 447 46.63 5.74 -0.59
C ILE A 447 46.65 4.77 0.59
N LEU A 448 45.92 5.09 1.67
CA LEU A 448 46.03 4.36 2.94
C LEU A 448 45.12 3.11 3.00
N LYS A 449 44.06 3.08 2.20
CA LYS A 449 43.02 2.04 2.16
C LYS A 449 42.49 1.67 3.55
N GLY A 450 42.21 2.67 4.37
CA GLY A 450 41.73 2.48 5.74
C GLY A 450 42.73 1.88 6.73
N ARG A 451 44.00 1.65 6.33
CA ARG A 451 45.05 1.07 7.18
C ARG A 451 45.71 2.11 8.08
N THR A 452 44.89 3.00 8.65
CA THR A 452 45.34 4.01 9.60
C THR A 452 45.42 3.43 11.01
N PRO A 453 46.42 3.80 11.84
CA PRO A 453 46.50 3.36 13.24
C PRO A 453 45.55 4.12 14.18
N TRP A 454 44.63 4.94 13.64
CA TRP A 454 43.64 5.71 14.40
C TRP A 454 42.23 5.48 13.87
N THR A 455 41.25 5.86 14.69
CA THR A 455 39.82 5.92 14.36
C THR A 455 39.26 7.25 14.85
N PHE A 456 38.65 8.03 13.95
CA PHE A 456 37.96 9.26 14.31
C PHE A 456 36.65 8.96 15.04
N ARG A 457 36.29 9.83 16.00
CA ARG A 457 34.99 9.79 16.67
C ARG A 457 33.96 10.53 15.82
N ASN A 458 32.71 10.09 15.85
CA ASN A 458 31.61 10.76 15.13
C ASN A 458 31.29 12.12 15.76
N SER A 459 30.70 12.09 16.95
CA SER A 459 30.34 13.24 17.79
C SER A 459 29.98 12.72 19.19
N SER A 460 30.10 13.57 20.21
CA SER A 460 29.61 13.24 21.57
C SER A 460 28.11 13.53 21.75
N ILE A 461 27.48 14.18 20.77
CA ILE A 461 26.06 14.58 20.81
C ILE A 461 25.26 13.91 19.68
N SER A 462 23.93 13.83 19.84
CA SER A 462 23.02 13.26 18.84
C SER A 462 22.78 14.21 17.66
N ASP A 463 22.29 13.67 16.54
CA ASP A 463 21.89 14.45 15.35
C ASP A 463 20.91 15.59 15.67
N ALA A 464 19.95 15.34 16.57
CA ALA A 464 19.02 16.34 17.07
C ALA A 464 19.74 17.55 17.67
N LYS A 465 20.76 17.31 18.50
CA LYS A 465 21.51 18.34 19.25
C LYS A 465 22.46 19.18 18.39
N HIS A 466 22.73 18.77 17.15
CA HIS A 466 23.48 19.61 16.20
C HIS A 466 22.64 20.78 15.65
N THR A 467 21.31 20.73 15.80
CA THR A 467 20.41 21.78 15.34
C THR A 467 20.65 23.06 16.14
N ARG A 468 21.00 24.15 15.46
CA ARG A 468 21.16 25.47 16.08
C ARG A 468 19.82 26.18 16.23
N ARG A 469 19.81 27.21 17.08
CA ARG A 469 18.65 28.07 17.22
C ARG A 469 18.37 28.81 15.92
N ALA A 470 17.10 29.02 15.62
CA ALA A 470 16.61 29.71 14.43
C ALA A 470 17.15 31.13 14.31
N ALA A 471 17.36 31.82 15.43
CA ALA A 471 17.96 33.17 15.46
C ALA A 471 19.44 33.20 15.03
N GLU A 472 20.13 32.06 15.07
CA GLU A 472 21.53 31.92 14.66
C GLU A 472 21.68 31.46 13.20
N CYS A 473 20.56 31.20 12.53
CA CYS A 473 20.52 30.61 11.20
C CYS A 473 19.81 31.51 10.20
N LYS A 474 20.29 31.51 8.96
CA LYS A 474 19.60 32.21 7.87
C LYS A 474 18.46 31.33 7.33
N PRO A 475 17.22 31.84 7.24
CA PRO A 475 16.15 31.15 6.54
C PRO A 475 16.52 30.84 5.09
N ILE A 476 16.12 29.67 4.61
CA ILE A 476 16.35 29.23 3.22
C ILE A 476 15.12 29.57 2.40
N ASP A 477 15.31 30.38 1.36
CA ASP A 477 14.27 30.74 0.41
C ASP A 477 14.15 29.66 -0.68
N TYR A 478 13.14 28.81 -0.56
CA TYR A 478 12.87 27.75 -1.53
C TYR A 478 11.91 28.26 -2.60
N PRO A 479 12.24 28.10 -3.89
CA PRO A 479 11.32 28.50 -4.95
C PRO A 479 10.01 27.69 -4.88
N PRO A 480 8.89 28.26 -5.33
CA PRO A 480 7.67 27.50 -5.54
C PRO A 480 7.89 26.29 -6.47
N PRO A 481 7.13 25.20 -6.29
CA PRO A 481 7.16 24.06 -7.21
C PRO A 481 6.86 24.48 -8.66
N GLN A 482 7.54 23.86 -9.61
CA GLN A 482 7.47 24.16 -11.04
C GLN A 482 7.40 22.84 -11.82
N ALA A 483 6.18 22.49 -12.25
CA ALA A 483 5.95 21.30 -13.05
C ALA A 483 6.63 21.40 -14.43
N PRO A 484 7.11 20.28 -15.01
CA PRO A 484 7.03 18.92 -14.46
C PRO A 484 8.14 18.62 -13.43
N LEU A 485 9.22 19.42 -13.38
CA LEU A 485 10.43 19.10 -12.61
C LEU A 485 10.19 19.03 -11.10
N SER A 486 9.37 19.91 -10.52
CA SER A 486 9.08 19.90 -9.09
C SER A 486 7.58 20.04 -8.76
N THR A 487 7.18 19.52 -7.60
CA THR A 487 5.78 19.45 -7.14
C THR A 487 5.65 19.83 -5.66
N ASP A 488 4.44 20.15 -5.21
CA ASP A 488 4.15 20.31 -3.79
C ASP A 488 4.17 18.97 -3.03
N LEU A 489 4.40 19.03 -1.72
CA LEU A 489 4.61 17.83 -0.91
C LEU A 489 3.41 16.87 -0.88
N LEU A 490 2.17 17.37 -0.89
CA LEU A 490 0.98 16.52 -0.81
C LEU A 490 0.74 15.77 -2.11
N THR A 491 0.98 16.42 -3.26
CA THR A 491 0.98 15.72 -4.56
C THR A 491 2.06 14.64 -4.63
N ALA A 492 3.26 14.91 -4.10
CA ALA A 492 4.30 13.87 -4.02
C ALA A 492 3.89 12.73 -3.06
N LEU A 493 3.27 13.06 -1.92
CA LEU A 493 2.82 12.10 -0.93
C LEU A 493 1.85 11.08 -1.51
N ALA A 494 0.94 11.49 -2.41
CA ALA A 494 0.05 10.57 -3.10
C ALA A 494 0.80 9.45 -3.86
N LEU A 495 1.99 9.74 -4.41
CA LEU A 495 2.84 8.76 -5.10
C LEU A 495 3.55 7.77 -4.16
N THR A 496 3.37 7.90 -2.85
CA THR A 496 3.85 6.91 -1.86
C THR A 496 2.81 5.82 -1.60
N GLY A 497 1.54 6.05 -1.96
CA GLY A 497 0.41 5.19 -1.62
C GLY A 497 0.14 5.06 -0.11
N THR A 498 0.73 5.93 0.72
CA THR A 498 0.61 5.84 2.18
C THR A 498 -0.81 6.12 2.67
N ASN A 499 -1.30 5.30 3.59
CA ASN A 499 -2.53 5.56 4.32
C ASN A 499 -2.51 4.82 5.67
N HIS A 500 -3.37 5.23 6.59
CA HIS A 500 -3.64 4.57 7.86
C HIS A 500 -5.13 4.68 8.17
N ALA A 501 -5.68 3.77 8.98
CA ALA A 501 -7.04 3.94 9.51
C ALA A 501 -7.13 5.30 10.23
N GLU A 502 -8.11 6.12 9.87
CA GLU A 502 -8.17 7.50 10.36
C GLU A 502 -8.40 7.55 11.85
N ASP A 503 -9.29 6.72 12.36
CA ASP A 503 -9.68 6.68 13.76
C ASP A 503 -8.80 5.70 14.55
N GLN A 504 -7.50 5.96 14.62
CA GLN A 504 -6.56 5.21 15.48
C GLN A 504 -5.69 6.18 16.29
N PRO A 505 -5.10 5.75 17.43
CA PRO A 505 -4.15 6.57 18.15
C PRO A 505 -3.00 6.99 17.24
N ALA A 506 -2.64 8.28 17.26
CA ALA A 506 -1.46 8.74 16.53
C ALA A 506 -0.23 7.97 17.04
N HIS A 507 0.45 7.23 16.16
CA HIS A 507 1.67 6.48 16.46
C HIS A 507 2.92 7.37 16.63
N LEU A 508 2.73 8.69 16.57
CA LEU A 508 3.74 9.71 16.75
C LEU A 508 3.43 10.44 18.05
N ARG A 509 4.01 9.95 19.14
CA ARG A 509 3.70 10.41 20.50
C ARG A 509 4.67 11.50 20.93
N VAL A 510 4.17 12.50 21.64
CA VAL A 510 4.99 13.54 22.27
C VAL A 510 5.15 13.18 23.75
N ARG A 511 6.32 12.67 24.13
CA ARG A 511 6.56 12.05 25.44
C ARG A 511 7.89 12.48 26.03
N THR A 512 7.98 12.47 27.36
CA THR A 512 9.28 12.56 28.04
C THR A 512 10.10 11.30 27.81
N GLU A 513 11.39 11.33 28.20
CA GLU A 513 12.26 10.17 28.10
C GLU A 513 11.73 8.96 28.89
N ASP A 514 11.04 9.20 30.01
CA ASP A 514 10.39 8.20 30.86
C ASP A 514 9.01 7.75 30.33
N GLY A 515 8.59 8.22 29.16
CA GLY A 515 7.36 7.81 28.49
C GLY A 515 6.10 8.59 28.90
N VAL A 516 6.23 9.66 29.70
CA VAL A 516 5.07 10.44 30.16
C VAL A 516 4.51 11.30 29.03
N GLU A 517 3.20 11.20 28.82
CA GLU A 517 2.44 11.99 27.84
C GLU A 517 1.46 12.91 28.56
N SER A 518 1.52 14.22 28.28
CA SER A 518 0.57 15.19 28.85
C SER A 518 0.46 16.45 27.99
N ASN A 519 -0.58 17.24 28.25
CA ASN A 519 -0.74 18.55 27.62
C ASN A 519 0.42 19.50 27.94
N GLU A 520 1.04 19.39 29.13
CA GLU A 520 2.20 20.21 29.49
C GLU A 520 3.44 19.82 28.67
N VAL A 521 3.64 18.52 28.44
CA VAL A 521 4.72 18.02 27.56
C VAL A 521 4.51 18.53 26.13
N ARG A 522 3.29 18.42 25.59
CA ARG A 522 2.95 18.98 24.26
C ARG A 522 3.13 20.49 24.19
N LYS A 523 2.73 21.21 25.23
CA LYS A 523 2.88 22.67 25.32
C LYS A 523 4.36 23.07 25.34
N ASN A 524 5.20 22.34 26.09
CA ASN A 524 6.64 22.57 26.11
C ASN A 524 7.29 22.25 24.76
N HIS A 525 6.89 21.17 24.10
CA HIS A 525 7.31 20.85 22.74
C HIS A 525 7.03 22.03 21.79
N VAL A 526 5.80 22.55 21.78
CA VAL A 526 5.40 23.68 20.94
C VAL A 526 6.22 24.92 21.30
N LYS A 527 6.33 25.24 22.59
CA LYS A 527 7.08 26.39 23.08
C LYS A 527 8.50 26.40 22.51
N VAL A 528 9.26 25.35 22.77
CA VAL A 528 10.68 25.26 22.40
C VAL A 528 10.83 25.17 20.88
N ASN A 529 10.11 24.26 20.22
CA ASN A 529 10.31 24.04 18.79
C ASN A 529 9.87 25.23 17.94
N VAL A 530 8.77 25.90 18.28
CA VAL A 530 8.31 27.08 17.53
C VAL A 530 9.22 28.28 17.75
N THR A 531 9.62 28.60 19.00
CA THR A 531 10.40 29.83 19.27
C THR A 531 11.88 29.68 19.00
N GLU A 532 12.47 28.54 19.39
CA GLU A 532 13.92 28.35 19.29
C GLU A 532 14.33 27.68 17.99
N TYR A 533 13.48 26.84 17.39
CA TYR A 533 13.84 26.01 16.22
C TYR A 533 12.89 26.20 15.03
N ALA A 534 12.16 27.32 15.00
CA ALA A 534 11.27 27.72 13.91
C ALA A 534 10.19 26.70 13.51
N GLY A 535 9.87 25.70 14.34
CA GLY A 535 8.95 24.61 14.00
C GLY A 535 9.55 23.65 12.97
N LEU A 536 10.78 23.16 13.20
CA LEU A 536 11.56 22.30 12.31
C LEU A 536 10.73 21.17 11.66
N LEU A 537 9.92 20.45 12.44
CA LEU A 537 9.18 19.29 11.93
C LEU A 537 8.15 19.63 10.84
N GLY A 538 7.59 20.84 10.85
CA GLY A 538 6.69 21.31 9.79
C GLY A 538 7.37 21.55 8.45
N ARG A 539 8.70 21.43 8.38
CA ARG A 539 9.50 21.58 7.15
C ARG A 539 10.34 20.35 6.84
N ALA A 540 10.95 19.75 7.87
CA ALA A 540 11.86 18.63 7.72
C ALA A 540 11.11 17.31 7.45
N CYS A 541 9.87 17.16 7.94
CA CYS A 541 9.08 15.97 7.68
C CYS A 541 8.80 15.81 6.18
N PRO A 542 9.23 14.70 5.54
CA PRO A 542 9.04 14.48 4.11
C PRO A 542 7.63 14.03 3.74
N ALA A 543 6.64 14.25 4.62
CA ALA A 543 5.26 13.81 4.43
C ALA A 543 4.21 14.76 5.02
N GLY A 544 4.59 15.95 5.52
CA GLY A 544 3.60 16.93 6.00
C GLY A 544 2.79 16.45 7.21
N VAL A 545 3.40 15.64 8.08
CA VAL A 545 2.72 15.04 9.24
C VAL A 545 2.54 16.04 10.39
N TYR A 546 3.45 17.00 10.53
CA TYR A 546 3.46 17.93 11.67
C TYR A 546 3.12 19.35 11.20
N GLU A 547 2.16 19.98 11.85
CA GLU A 547 1.79 21.37 11.58
C GLU A 547 1.72 22.18 12.88
N TYR A 548 2.31 23.38 12.86
CA TYR A 548 2.23 24.34 13.95
C TYR A 548 1.23 25.44 13.57
N VAL A 549 -0.04 25.20 13.88
CA VAL A 549 -1.17 26.07 13.49
C VAL A 549 -1.50 27.08 14.57
N ASP A 550 -2.18 28.17 14.22
CA ASP A 550 -2.67 29.13 15.21
C ASP A 550 -3.70 28.48 16.16
N ALA A 551 -3.59 28.80 17.44
CA ALA A 551 -4.56 28.37 18.44
C ALA A 551 -5.82 29.22 18.30
N GLU A 552 -6.95 28.57 18.05
CA GLU A 552 -8.26 29.25 17.88
C GLU A 552 -8.77 29.86 19.18
N GLU A 553 -8.42 29.26 20.32
CA GLU A 553 -8.76 29.77 21.64
C GLU A 553 -7.51 30.11 22.47
N PRO A 554 -7.51 31.25 23.21
CA PRO A 554 -6.46 31.56 24.18
C PRO A 554 -6.35 30.52 25.32
N SER A 555 -7.38 29.68 25.50
CA SER A 555 -7.51 28.72 26.60
C SER A 555 -6.96 27.32 26.28
N ASP A 556 -6.48 27.08 25.05
CA ASP A 556 -6.00 25.76 24.62
C ASP A 556 -4.81 25.30 25.49
N LYS A 557 -5.03 24.21 26.24
CA LYS A 557 -4.10 23.68 27.23
C LYS A 557 -2.80 23.14 26.61
N ALA A 558 -2.80 22.81 25.31
CA ALA A 558 -1.63 22.33 24.58
C ALA A 558 -0.96 23.43 23.74
N ALA A 559 -1.52 24.64 23.71
CA ALA A 559 -0.98 25.77 22.95
C ALA A 559 0.11 26.54 23.71
N SER A 560 1.07 27.08 22.96
CA SER A 560 2.10 27.97 23.46
C SER A 560 2.46 29.01 22.40
N ASN A 561 2.64 30.27 22.81
CA ASN A 561 2.93 31.40 21.92
C ASN A 561 1.93 31.56 20.76
N GLY A 562 0.64 31.31 21.03
CA GLY A 562 -0.43 31.39 20.04
C GLY A 562 -0.45 30.26 19.01
N LYS A 563 0.41 29.24 19.14
CA LYS A 563 0.46 28.07 18.25
C LYS A 563 0.09 26.78 18.99
N LYS A 564 -0.43 25.79 18.25
CA LYS A 564 -0.64 24.40 18.69
C LYS A 564 -0.06 23.41 17.68
N LEU A 565 0.35 22.23 18.15
CA LEU A 565 0.85 21.15 17.28
C LEU A 565 -0.31 20.24 16.85
N VAL A 566 -0.52 20.14 15.54
CA VAL A 566 -1.38 19.15 14.88
C VAL A 566 -0.50 18.04 14.30
N ILE A 567 -0.93 16.79 14.45
CA ILE A 567 -0.24 15.60 13.96
C ILE A 567 -1.18 14.85 13.01
N ASN A 568 -0.91 14.94 11.71
CA ASN A 568 -1.59 14.22 10.63
C ASN A 568 -0.94 12.83 10.47
N ALA A 569 -1.14 11.95 11.44
CA ALA A 569 -0.47 10.65 11.51
C ALA A 569 -0.74 9.76 10.28
N GLN A 570 -1.88 9.93 9.62
CA GLN A 570 -2.26 9.20 8.40
C GLN A 570 -1.30 9.41 7.23
N ASN A 571 -0.60 10.55 7.20
CA ASN A 571 0.38 10.88 6.16
C ASN A 571 1.74 10.20 6.38
N CYS A 572 1.98 9.56 7.53
CA CYS A 572 3.31 9.11 7.89
C CYS A 572 3.85 8.07 6.89
N ILE A 573 5.06 8.28 6.38
CA ILE A 573 5.72 7.31 5.47
C ILE A 573 6.77 6.47 6.20
N HIS A 574 6.68 6.42 7.52
CA HIS A 574 7.54 5.60 8.38
C HIS A 574 9.04 5.88 8.23
N CYS A 575 9.43 7.09 7.84
CA CYS A 575 10.83 7.42 7.57
C CYS A 575 11.71 7.50 8.82
N LYS A 576 11.12 7.70 10.02
CA LYS A 576 11.77 7.85 11.33
C LYS A 576 12.57 9.16 11.55
N LEU A 577 12.51 10.13 10.63
CA LEU A 577 13.20 11.43 10.78
C LEU A 577 12.87 12.12 12.10
N CYS A 578 11.59 12.18 12.45
CA CYS A 578 11.08 12.94 13.59
C CYS A 578 11.62 12.42 14.93
N ASP A 579 11.75 11.09 15.09
CA ASP A 579 12.34 10.46 16.28
C ASP A 579 13.85 10.76 16.40
N ILE A 580 14.52 11.07 15.29
CA ILE A 580 15.98 11.31 15.25
C ILE A 580 16.33 12.80 15.36
N LYS A 581 15.59 13.68 14.67
CA LYS A 581 16.05 15.04 14.36
C LYS A 581 15.42 16.13 15.22
N VAL A 582 14.29 15.88 15.88
CA VAL A 582 13.64 16.90 16.70
C VAL A 582 14.55 17.32 17.87
N PRO A 583 14.89 18.61 18.05
CA PRO A 583 15.86 19.03 19.07
C PRO A 583 15.46 18.71 20.51
N THR A 584 14.16 18.64 20.80
CA THR A 584 13.61 18.29 22.11
C THR A 584 13.67 16.80 22.43
N GLU A 585 14.00 15.95 21.44
CA GLU A 585 14.08 14.48 21.58
C GLU A 585 12.83 13.83 22.22
N ASP A 586 11.68 14.49 22.11
CA ASP A 586 10.40 14.15 22.76
C ASP A 586 9.39 13.51 21.81
N ILE A 587 9.74 13.32 20.53
CA ILE A 587 8.93 12.51 19.61
C ILE A 587 9.37 11.05 19.70
N GLN A 588 8.42 10.19 20.04
CA GLN A 588 8.58 8.74 19.96
C GLN A 588 7.75 8.19 18.81
N TRP A 589 8.41 7.54 17.86
CA TRP A 589 7.74 6.76 16.82
C TRP A 589 7.42 5.37 17.38
N THR A 590 6.13 5.03 17.45
CA THR A 590 5.64 3.67 17.68
C THR A 590 5.07 3.12 16.38
N VAL A 591 4.79 1.81 16.35
CA VAL A 591 4.06 1.25 15.22
C VAL A 591 2.59 1.71 15.27
N PRO A 592 1.98 2.08 14.13
CA PRO A 592 0.52 2.14 14.01
C PRO A 592 -0.08 0.73 13.99
N GLU A 593 -1.40 0.66 13.79
CA GLU A 593 -2.03 -0.59 13.36
C GLU A 593 -1.30 -1.13 12.12
N GLY A 594 -1.07 -2.44 12.11
CA GLY A 594 -0.35 -3.11 11.05
C GLY A 594 -1.07 -3.01 9.70
N GLY A 595 -0.30 -3.04 8.61
CA GLY A 595 -0.81 -2.76 7.26
C GLY A 595 -0.85 -1.27 6.88
N GLY A 596 -0.90 -0.37 7.86
CA GLY A 596 -0.77 1.07 7.63
C GLY A 596 0.65 1.48 7.18
N GLY A 597 0.75 2.59 6.44
CA GLY A 597 2.01 3.14 5.95
C GLY A 597 2.15 3.13 4.42
N PRO A 598 3.37 3.39 3.91
CA PRO A 598 3.61 3.53 2.47
C PRO A 598 3.42 2.22 1.69
N LYS A 599 3.13 2.36 0.39
CA LYS A 599 2.98 1.25 -0.55
C LYS A 599 3.99 1.43 -1.69
N TYR A 600 5.28 1.32 -1.38
CA TYR A 600 6.37 1.62 -2.31
C TYR A 600 6.47 0.65 -3.52
N SER A 601 5.72 -0.45 -3.54
CA SER A 601 5.64 -1.39 -4.67
C SER A 601 4.21 -1.85 -4.96
N ALA A 602 3.53 -1.13 -5.86
CA ALA A 602 2.44 -1.65 -6.67
C ALA A 602 2.36 -0.85 -7.99
N SER A 603 3.44 -0.79 -8.76
CA SER A 603 3.36 -0.31 -10.13
C SER A 603 2.98 -1.47 -11.05
N ALA A 604 1.68 -1.78 -11.10
CA ALA A 604 1.06 -2.68 -12.08
C ALA A 604 1.50 -2.34 -13.53
N ARG A 605 1.91 -1.10 -13.82
CA ARG A 605 2.44 -0.64 -15.11
C ARG A 605 3.71 -1.37 -15.59
N VAL A 606 4.58 -1.86 -14.70
CA VAL A 606 5.86 -2.47 -15.13
C VAL A 606 5.67 -3.96 -15.45
N LEU A 607 4.90 -4.69 -14.62
CA LEU A 607 4.55 -6.09 -14.89
C LEU A 607 3.79 -6.24 -16.22
N MET A 608 2.85 -5.34 -16.51
CA MET A 608 2.01 -5.42 -17.72
C MET A 608 2.81 -5.18 -19.00
N SER A 609 3.85 -4.33 -18.96
CA SER A 609 4.74 -4.11 -20.13
C SER A 609 5.63 -5.32 -20.45
N ARG A 610 6.00 -6.10 -19.43
CA ARG A 610 6.84 -7.30 -19.56
C ARG A 610 6.04 -8.46 -20.16
N VAL A 611 4.81 -8.67 -19.66
CA VAL A 611 3.87 -9.64 -20.22
C VAL A 611 3.53 -9.31 -21.68
N LEU A 612 3.31 -8.03 -22.02
CA LEU A 612 3.10 -7.61 -23.41
C LEU A 612 4.35 -7.79 -24.30
N SER A 613 5.56 -7.54 -23.76
CA SER A 613 6.82 -7.72 -24.48
C SER A 613 7.12 -9.19 -24.76
N GLU A 614 6.87 -10.07 -23.80
CA GLU A 614 7.05 -11.52 -23.94
C GLU A 614 6.01 -12.12 -24.89
N LEU A 615 4.74 -11.68 -24.80
CA LEU A 615 3.70 -12.01 -25.79
C LEU A 615 4.07 -11.54 -27.20
N LEU A 616 4.64 -10.34 -27.35
CA LEU A 616 5.10 -9.83 -28.65
C LEU A 616 6.32 -10.58 -29.18
N HIS A 617 7.20 -11.09 -28.30
CA HIS A 617 8.38 -11.85 -28.69
C HIS A 617 8.02 -13.30 -29.08
N GLU A 618 7.08 -13.93 -28.38
CA GLU A 618 6.51 -15.22 -28.76
C GLU A 618 5.71 -15.12 -30.07
N LEU A 619 4.91 -14.07 -30.26
CA LEU A 619 4.19 -13.82 -31.52
C LEU A 619 5.14 -13.59 -32.71
N CYS A 620 6.34 -13.05 -32.49
CA CYS A 620 7.37 -12.92 -33.54
C CYS A 620 8.08 -14.25 -33.83
N ASN A 621 8.23 -15.16 -32.85
CA ASN A 621 8.89 -16.45 -33.03
C ASN A 621 7.97 -17.53 -33.61
N PHE A 622 6.64 -17.41 -33.46
CA PHE A 622 5.66 -18.30 -34.09
C PHE A 622 5.53 -18.11 -35.62
N GLY A 623 6.18 -17.10 -36.21
CA GLY A 623 6.18 -16.85 -37.66
C GLY A 623 7.06 -17.78 -38.50
N ASN A 624 7.80 -18.71 -37.89
CA ASN A 624 8.63 -19.69 -38.59
C ASN A 624 8.30 -21.10 -38.09
N HIS A 625 7.32 -21.79 -38.70
CA HIS A 625 7.38 -23.22 -39.03
C HIS A 625 6.06 -23.71 -39.66
N ASN A 626 6.15 -24.09 -40.94
CA ASN A 626 5.37 -25.07 -41.69
C ASN A 626 3.89 -25.35 -41.31
N TYR A 627 2.93 -24.67 -41.95
CA TYR A 627 1.58 -25.21 -42.18
C TYR A 627 0.92 -24.54 -43.39
N TRP A 628 1.24 -24.99 -44.61
CA TRP A 628 0.36 -24.82 -45.79
C TRP A 628 0.63 -25.94 -46.80
N ALA A 629 -0.03 -27.08 -46.60
CA ALA A 629 -0.23 -28.07 -47.65
C ALA A 629 -1.74 -28.20 -47.89
N GLY A 630 -2.17 -27.80 -49.10
CA GLY A 630 -3.50 -28.08 -49.61
C GLY A 630 -4.52 -26.99 -49.38
N LEU A 631 -4.51 -25.97 -50.24
CA LEU A 631 -5.76 -25.46 -50.81
C LEU A 631 -5.53 -25.05 -52.27
N ASP A 632 -6.41 -25.60 -53.09
CA ASP A 632 -6.38 -25.66 -54.54
C ASP A 632 -6.77 -24.33 -55.19
N GLY A 633 -6.31 -24.13 -56.42
CA GLY A 633 -6.32 -22.85 -57.11
C GLY A 633 -7.67 -22.44 -57.66
N SER A 634 -8.13 -21.25 -57.29
CA SER A 634 -8.81 -20.32 -58.22
C SER A 634 -9.12 -19.00 -57.52
N ASP A 635 -8.16 -18.07 -57.44
CA ASP A 635 -8.52 -16.66 -57.63
C ASP A 635 -7.34 -15.80 -58.10
N ARG A 636 -7.64 -14.91 -59.05
CA ARG A 636 -6.68 -14.03 -59.73
C ARG A 636 -6.43 -12.78 -58.90
N SER A 637 -5.58 -12.88 -57.89
CA SER A 637 -4.98 -11.69 -57.25
C SER A 637 -3.50 -11.85 -56.82
N CYS A 638 -2.90 -13.04 -57.00
CA CYS A 638 -1.49 -13.31 -56.65
C CYS A 638 -0.49 -12.98 -57.76
N ARG A 639 -0.45 -11.74 -58.27
CA ARG A 639 0.63 -11.31 -59.20
C ARG A 639 1.35 -9.99 -58.88
N THR A 640 1.26 -9.50 -57.64
CA THR A 640 2.06 -8.33 -57.24
C THR A 640 2.59 -8.43 -55.80
N TYR A 641 3.12 -9.58 -55.40
CA TYR A 641 3.77 -9.72 -54.07
C TYR A 641 5.07 -10.53 -54.11
N LEU A 642 5.88 -10.36 -55.14
CA LEU A 642 7.28 -10.81 -55.16
C LEU A 642 8.12 -9.82 -55.98
N LYS A 643 8.35 -8.62 -55.42
CA LYS A 643 9.42 -7.69 -55.85
C LYS A 643 9.61 -6.50 -54.90
N LEU A 644 9.71 -6.73 -53.60
CA LEU A 644 10.21 -5.72 -52.64
C LEU A 644 10.98 -6.41 -51.50
N ARG A 645 12.06 -7.10 -51.85
CA ARG A 645 13.24 -7.18 -50.99
C ARG A 645 14.29 -6.33 -51.70
N GLU A 646 14.87 -5.40 -50.94
CA GLU A 646 15.91 -4.41 -51.30
C GLU A 646 15.40 -2.98 -51.60
N ALA A 647 15.90 -2.03 -50.79
CA ALA A 647 15.94 -0.55 -50.88
C ALA A 647 15.11 0.27 -49.85
N PRO A 648 15.60 1.47 -49.41
CA PRO A 648 15.48 1.96 -48.03
C PRO A 648 14.38 3.02 -47.78
N THR A 649 13.77 2.95 -46.60
CA THR A 649 12.66 3.80 -46.12
C THR A 649 13.12 5.17 -45.62
N VAL A 650 13.48 6.10 -46.51
CA VAL A 650 13.78 7.52 -46.14
C VAL A 650 12.93 8.54 -46.93
N LYS A 651 11.88 8.14 -47.65
CA LYS A 651 11.12 9.08 -48.52
C LYS A 651 9.63 9.26 -48.27
N TYR A 652 9.06 8.67 -47.21
CA TYR A 652 7.63 8.88 -46.87
C TYR A 652 7.36 9.77 -45.65
N LEU A 653 8.39 10.10 -44.85
CA LEU A 653 8.26 11.02 -43.70
C LEU A 653 8.33 12.52 -44.07
N TYR A 654 8.57 12.86 -45.34
CA TYR A 654 8.69 14.25 -45.79
C TYR A 654 7.41 14.81 -46.43
N GLN A 655 6.47 13.96 -46.89
CA GLN A 655 5.20 14.42 -47.47
C GLN A 655 4.06 14.55 -46.45
N PHE A 656 4.12 13.87 -45.30
CA PHE A 656 3.14 14.05 -44.21
C PHE A 656 3.36 15.35 -43.41
N ARG A 657 4.60 15.88 -43.41
CA ARG A 657 4.99 17.10 -42.67
C ARG A 657 4.61 18.43 -43.36
N VAL A 658 4.16 18.39 -44.62
CA VAL A 658 3.84 19.61 -45.40
C VAL A 658 2.33 19.90 -45.48
N GLN A 659 1.45 18.94 -45.18
CA GLN A 659 -0.01 19.18 -45.15
C GLN A 659 -0.58 19.57 -43.79
N VAL A 660 0.08 19.27 -42.67
CA VAL A 660 -0.40 19.62 -41.31
C VAL A 660 -0.07 21.07 -40.90
N ARG A 661 0.82 21.76 -41.62
CA ARG A 661 1.22 23.16 -41.33
C ARG A 661 0.34 24.24 -41.98
N LYS A 662 -0.74 23.88 -42.68
CA LYS A 662 -1.65 24.85 -43.34
C LYS A 662 -3.01 25.06 -42.66
N PHE A 663 -3.27 24.46 -41.50
CA PHE A 663 -4.55 24.63 -40.76
C PHE A 663 -4.42 25.34 -39.40
N ALA A 664 -3.27 25.94 -39.10
CA ALA A 664 -3.08 26.75 -37.90
C ALA A 664 -2.88 28.21 -38.30
N HIS A 665 -3.95 28.89 -38.71
CA HIS A 665 -4.16 30.34 -38.59
C HIS A 665 -5.46 30.74 -39.30
N ALA A 666 -6.59 30.69 -38.58
CA ALA A 666 -7.69 31.67 -38.65
C ALA A 666 -8.86 31.22 -37.76
N LEU A 667 -9.41 32.19 -37.02
CA LEU A 667 -10.75 32.26 -36.40
C LEU A 667 -10.88 32.15 -34.86
N PRO A 668 -11.84 32.90 -34.26
CA PRO A 668 -11.67 33.68 -33.02
C PRO A 668 -12.53 33.09 -31.86
N PRO A 669 -12.71 33.75 -30.69
CA PRO A 669 -13.30 33.10 -29.52
C PRO A 669 -14.81 32.95 -29.72
N VAL A 670 -15.37 31.75 -29.48
CA VAL A 670 -16.82 31.52 -29.57
C VAL A 670 -17.35 30.85 -28.30
N ALA A 671 -18.42 31.45 -27.80
CA ALA A 671 -19.25 31.10 -26.67
C ALA A 671 -20.04 29.80 -26.86
N HIS A 672 -20.60 29.31 -25.75
CA HIS A 672 -21.51 28.17 -25.64
C HIS A 672 -22.63 28.11 -26.70
N ASN A 673 -22.73 26.99 -27.44
CA ASN A 673 -23.92 26.11 -27.40
C ASN A 673 -23.76 24.81 -28.23
N LYS A 674 -24.22 23.71 -27.60
CA LYS A 674 -24.72 22.40 -28.09
C LYS A 674 -24.54 22.01 -29.57
N GLN A 675 -23.78 20.92 -29.77
CA GLN A 675 -23.99 19.77 -30.67
C GLN A 675 -22.63 19.26 -31.21
N ILE A 676 -21.90 18.56 -30.35
CA ILE A 676 -20.99 17.50 -30.76
C ILE A 676 -21.39 16.33 -29.86
N ALA A 677 -21.84 15.24 -30.46
CA ALA A 677 -22.08 13.99 -29.75
C ALA A 677 -20.72 13.52 -29.19
N ALA A 678 -20.44 13.96 -27.96
CA ALA A 678 -19.30 13.54 -27.20
C ALA A 678 -19.58 12.11 -26.72
N PHE A 679 -18.63 11.22 -26.95
CA PHE A 679 -18.57 9.92 -26.31
C PHE A 679 -18.42 10.20 -24.81
N VAL A 680 -19.18 9.53 -23.93
CA VAL A 680 -19.29 9.86 -22.49
C VAL A 680 -19.13 8.65 -21.57
N LEU A 681 -18.33 8.80 -20.49
CA LEU A 681 -17.99 7.78 -19.49
C LEU A 681 -18.98 7.70 -18.30
N ARG A 682 -19.40 6.48 -17.92
CA ARG A 682 -20.56 6.26 -17.05
C ARG A 682 -20.41 5.03 -16.11
N ASP A 683 -20.84 5.17 -14.86
CA ASP A 683 -20.95 4.12 -13.82
C ASP A 683 -22.41 4.06 -13.31
N HIS A 684 -22.90 2.87 -12.94
CA HIS A 684 -24.29 2.65 -12.49
C HIS A 684 -24.45 2.02 -11.10
N HIS A 685 -23.38 1.83 -10.32
CA HIS A 685 -23.50 1.18 -9.01
C HIS A 685 -22.38 1.63 -8.06
N SER A 686 -22.76 2.25 -6.95
CA SER A 686 -21.86 2.70 -5.89
C SER A 686 -22.54 2.67 -4.53
N HIS A 687 -21.75 2.79 -3.45
CA HIS A 687 -22.17 2.89 -2.06
C HIS A 687 -21.31 3.93 -1.32
N SER A 688 -21.85 4.43 -0.22
CA SER A 688 -21.16 5.41 0.63
C SER A 688 -21.22 5.01 2.10
N GLY A 689 -20.16 5.29 2.84
CA GLY A 689 -20.12 5.09 4.30
C GLY A 689 -21.20 5.86 5.07
N GLN A 690 -21.77 6.92 4.47
CA GLN A 690 -22.85 7.69 5.05
C GLN A 690 -24.17 6.90 5.17
N PHE A 691 -24.40 5.93 4.29
CA PHE A 691 -25.66 5.16 4.26
C PHE A 691 -25.45 3.65 4.24
N CYS A 692 -24.21 3.19 4.05
CA CYS A 692 -23.83 1.80 4.10
C CYS A 692 -22.60 1.59 5.00
N LYS A 693 -22.73 0.83 6.09
CA LYS A 693 -21.69 0.73 7.13
C LYS A 693 -20.42 -0.01 6.74
N HIS A 694 -20.49 -0.90 5.76
CA HIS A 694 -19.30 -1.56 5.21
C HIS A 694 -18.64 -0.74 4.09
N ALA A 695 -19.21 0.42 3.75
CA ALA A 695 -18.61 1.42 2.90
C ALA A 695 -17.99 2.53 3.75
N VAL A 696 -17.23 3.44 3.13
CA VAL A 696 -16.58 4.56 3.81
C VAL A 696 -16.86 5.87 3.09
N GLY A 697 -16.62 6.99 3.76
CA GLY A 697 -16.82 8.34 3.21
C GLY A 697 -18.29 8.73 3.05
N THR A 698 -18.52 10.00 2.73
CA THR A 698 -19.85 10.55 2.48
C THR A 698 -20.29 10.33 1.03
N LEU A 699 -21.60 10.36 0.79
CA LEU A 699 -22.14 10.26 -0.57
C LEU A 699 -21.63 11.43 -1.45
N GLU A 700 -21.39 12.60 -0.86
CA GLU A 700 -20.82 13.76 -1.55
C GLU A 700 -19.36 13.55 -1.94
N GLU A 701 -18.56 12.89 -1.11
CA GLU A 701 -17.16 12.56 -1.43
C GLU A 701 -17.08 11.56 -2.60
N VAL A 702 -17.99 10.59 -2.66
CA VAL A 702 -18.11 9.67 -3.82
C VAL A 702 -18.40 10.46 -5.11
N VAL A 703 -19.34 11.42 -5.06
CA VAL A 703 -19.65 12.30 -6.21
C VAL A 703 -18.45 13.16 -6.61
N GLN A 704 -17.75 13.75 -5.66
CA GLN A 704 -16.58 14.60 -5.93
C GLN A 704 -15.45 13.80 -6.58
N GLU A 705 -15.25 12.57 -6.12
CA GLU A 705 -14.26 11.66 -6.69
C GLU A 705 -14.65 11.21 -8.09
N ALA A 706 -15.93 10.89 -8.34
CA ALA A 706 -16.42 10.58 -9.67
C ALA A 706 -16.16 11.74 -10.65
N ILE A 707 -16.40 12.98 -10.23
CA ILE A 707 -16.07 14.17 -11.03
C ILE A 707 -14.56 14.28 -11.26
N ARG A 708 -13.74 14.02 -10.24
CA ARG A 708 -12.27 14.08 -10.34
C ARG A 708 -11.73 13.06 -11.35
N GLN A 709 -12.30 11.87 -11.37
CA GLN A 709 -11.94 10.77 -12.29
C GLN A 709 -12.51 10.96 -13.70
N GLY A 710 -13.35 11.98 -13.91
CA GLY A 710 -13.90 12.33 -15.22
C GLY A 710 -15.15 11.54 -15.62
N PHE A 711 -15.91 11.01 -14.66
CA PHE A 711 -17.24 10.46 -14.92
C PHE A 711 -18.22 11.56 -15.29
N GLU A 712 -19.03 11.26 -16.31
CA GLU A 712 -20.04 12.18 -16.81
C GLU A 712 -21.46 11.76 -16.40
N VAL A 713 -21.70 10.46 -16.24
CA VAL A 713 -22.87 9.91 -15.54
C VAL A 713 -22.40 9.01 -14.41
N TYR A 714 -23.02 9.13 -13.24
CA TYR A 714 -22.66 8.30 -12.09
C TYR A 714 -23.92 7.88 -11.33
N GLY A 715 -24.03 6.58 -11.07
CA GLY A 715 -25.11 5.96 -10.32
C GLY A 715 -24.86 6.06 -8.83
N LEU A 716 -25.69 6.80 -8.12
CA LEU A 716 -25.74 6.79 -6.67
C LEU A 716 -26.78 5.77 -6.23
N THR A 717 -26.34 4.73 -5.54
CA THR A 717 -27.17 3.62 -5.07
C THR A 717 -26.84 3.34 -3.60
N GLU A 718 -27.77 2.70 -2.91
CA GLU A 718 -27.54 2.10 -1.59
C GLU A 718 -28.45 0.88 -1.46
N HIS A 719 -28.10 -0.04 -0.56
CA HIS A 719 -28.94 -1.19 -0.24
C HIS A 719 -30.32 -0.76 0.23
N VAL A 720 -31.34 -1.49 -0.22
CA VAL A 720 -32.69 -1.37 0.33
C VAL A 720 -32.70 -1.83 1.80
N PRO A 721 -33.55 -1.23 2.66
CA PRO A 721 -33.64 -1.63 4.05
C PRO A 721 -34.00 -3.10 4.20
N ARG A 722 -33.48 -3.75 5.24
CA ARG A 722 -33.87 -5.11 5.63
C ARG A 722 -34.98 -5.07 6.68
N TYR A 723 -35.91 -6.05 6.66
CA TYR A 723 -37.17 -5.94 7.44
C TYR A 723 -37.25 -6.84 8.68
N ARG A 724 -36.29 -7.74 8.88
CA ARG A 724 -36.21 -8.62 10.06
C ARG A 724 -34.97 -8.28 10.87
N THR A 725 -35.09 -8.29 12.19
CA THR A 725 -33.99 -7.89 13.10
C THR A 725 -32.75 -8.77 12.96
N GLU A 726 -32.91 -10.03 12.60
CA GLU A 726 -31.79 -10.96 12.34
C GLU A 726 -31.09 -10.72 11.00
N ASP A 727 -31.78 -10.07 10.06
CA ASP A 727 -31.25 -9.69 8.74
C ASP A 727 -30.68 -8.26 8.78
N LEU A 728 -30.97 -7.45 9.81
CA LEU A 728 -30.43 -6.11 9.97
C LEU A 728 -28.93 -6.13 10.28
N TYR A 729 -28.14 -5.43 9.47
CA TYR A 729 -26.86 -4.91 9.97
C TYR A 729 -27.13 -3.80 11.00
N PRO A 730 -26.25 -3.57 11.98
CA PRO A 730 -26.60 -2.79 13.17
C PRO A 730 -27.21 -1.39 13.00
N GLU A 731 -27.06 -0.64 11.90
CA GLU A 731 -27.71 0.68 11.77
C GLU A 731 -27.92 1.12 10.29
N GLU A 732 -29.01 0.71 9.65
CA GLU A 732 -29.47 1.27 8.36
C GLU A 732 -30.44 2.44 8.60
N PHE A 733 -30.14 3.61 8.01
CA PHE A 733 -30.85 4.87 8.28
C PHE A 733 -31.60 5.44 7.07
N ASP A 734 -32.77 6.02 7.36
CA ASP A 734 -33.64 6.74 6.44
C ASP A 734 -33.01 8.10 6.05
N GLY A 735 -32.80 8.36 4.75
CA GLY A 735 -32.25 9.65 4.29
C GLY A 735 -31.55 9.67 2.93
N PHE A 736 -31.07 8.53 2.44
CA PHE A 736 -30.30 8.41 1.19
C PHE A 736 -30.95 9.12 0.00
N VAL A 737 -32.21 8.79 -0.33
CA VAL A 737 -32.92 9.35 -1.50
C VAL A 737 -33.05 10.88 -1.41
N THR A 738 -33.08 11.43 -0.21
CA THR A 738 -33.11 12.89 -0.02
C THR A 738 -31.75 13.51 -0.29
N GLU A 739 -30.69 12.92 0.25
CA GLU A 739 -29.34 13.42 0.05
C GLU A 739 -28.85 13.25 -1.40
N ALA A 740 -29.09 12.09 -2.00
CA ALA A 740 -28.76 11.82 -3.40
C ALA A 740 -29.45 12.82 -4.34
N ARG A 741 -30.69 13.24 -4.05
CA ARG A 741 -31.41 14.26 -4.83
C ARG A 741 -30.87 15.67 -4.59
N ARG A 742 -30.44 16.00 -3.37
CA ARG A 742 -29.74 17.26 -3.08
C ARG A 742 -28.43 17.35 -3.88
N LEU A 743 -27.64 16.29 -3.88
CA LEU A 743 -26.38 16.20 -4.62
C LEU A 743 -26.60 16.24 -6.13
N GLN A 744 -27.62 15.54 -6.64
CA GLN A 744 -28.00 15.59 -8.05
C GLN A 744 -28.26 17.02 -8.52
N GLU A 745 -28.94 17.86 -7.73
CA GLU A 745 -29.17 19.27 -8.08
C GLU A 745 -27.91 20.12 -7.89
N ALA A 746 -27.18 19.93 -6.78
CA ALA A 746 -25.97 20.70 -6.47
C ALA A 746 -24.85 20.52 -7.51
N TYR A 747 -24.69 19.30 -8.04
CA TYR A 747 -23.62 18.95 -8.97
C TYR A 747 -24.08 18.84 -10.43
N ARG A 748 -25.36 19.17 -10.73
CA ARG A 748 -25.95 19.16 -12.07
C ARG A 748 -25.10 19.82 -13.17
N PRO A 749 -24.37 20.93 -12.94
CA PRO A 749 -23.52 21.55 -13.98
C PRO A 749 -22.24 20.76 -14.30
N ARG A 750 -21.85 19.80 -13.44
CA ARG A 750 -20.55 19.12 -13.47
C ARG A 750 -20.66 17.63 -13.81
N ILE A 751 -21.73 16.96 -13.40
CA ILE A 751 -21.95 15.52 -13.61
C ILE A 751 -23.45 15.21 -13.62
N SER A 752 -23.86 14.20 -14.38
CA SER A 752 -25.23 13.71 -14.41
C SER A 752 -25.40 12.54 -13.46
N LEU A 753 -25.92 12.80 -12.26
CA LEU A 753 -26.18 11.75 -11.27
C LEU A 753 -27.50 11.02 -11.55
N LEU A 754 -27.54 9.70 -11.36
CA LEU A 754 -28.77 8.90 -11.32
C LEU A 754 -28.95 8.38 -9.90
N VAL A 755 -30.18 8.43 -9.38
CA VAL A 755 -30.48 7.95 -8.02
C VAL A 755 -31.15 6.59 -8.11
N GLY A 756 -30.45 5.52 -7.73
CA GLY A 756 -30.97 4.15 -7.74
C GLY A 756 -31.02 3.53 -6.35
N LEU A 757 -31.54 2.32 -6.27
CA LEU A 757 -31.46 1.47 -5.07
C LEU A 757 -30.94 0.10 -5.48
N GLU A 758 -30.10 -0.51 -4.65
CA GLU A 758 -29.68 -1.89 -4.82
C GLU A 758 -30.61 -2.81 -4.04
N THR A 759 -31.20 -3.78 -4.72
CA THR A 759 -32.22 -4.66 -4.16
C THR A 759 -31.63 -5.80 -3.34
N GLU A 760 -32.48 -6.43 -2.54
CA GLU A 760 -32.17 -7.65 -1.81
C GLU A 760 -33.34 -8.64 -1.96
N HIS A 761 -33.03 -9.94 -2.02
CA HIS A 761 -34.01 -11.01 -1.90
C HIS A 761 -33.60 -11.96 -0.77
N ILE A 762 -34.05 -11.68 0.45
CA ILE A 762 -33.77 -12.51 1.63
C ILE A 762 -34.98 -13.40 1.92
N THR A 763 -36.16 -12.79 2.05
CA THR A 763 -37.46 -13.43 2.29
C THR A 763 -38.58 -12.72 1.49
N PRO A 764 -39.79 -13.29 1.37
CA PRO A 764 -40.91 -12.60 0.74
C PRO A 764 -41.27 -11.24 1.38
N LEU A 765 -40.97 -11.06 2.67
CA LEU A 765 -41.19 -9.79 3.37
C LEU A 765 -40.35 -8.66 2.79
N ASP A 766 -39.14 -8.96 2.31
CA ASP A 766 -38.23 -7.97 1.74
C ASP A 766 -38.71 -7.48 0.38
N LEU A 767 -39.39 -8.36 -0.38
CA LEU A 767 -40.04 -7.98 -1.64
C LEU A 767 -41.26 -7.09 -1.39
N ASP A 768 -42.12 -7.44 -0.42
CA ASP A 768 -43.25 -6.60 0.00
C ASP A 768 -42.77 -5.22 0.50
N GLY A 769 -41.66 -5.20 1.23
CA GLY A 769 -41.01 -4.00 1.72
C GLY A 769 -40.46 -3.13 0.60
N LEU A 770 -39.78 -3.73 -0.38
CA LEU A 770 -39.29 -3.04 -1.58
C LEU A 770 -40.44 -2.42 -2.38
N GLU A 771 -41.56 -3.13 -2.56
CA GLU A 771 -42.74 -2.58 -3.25
C GLU A 771 -43.27 -1.32 -2.54
N GLN A 772 -43.38 -1.36 -1.20
CA GLN A 772 -43.79 -0.20 -0.41
C GLN A 772 -42.78 0.96 -0.49
N LEU A 773 -41.49 0.65 -0.52
CA LEU A 773 -40.42 1.64 -0.64
C LEU A 773 -40.47 2.36 -2.00
N LEU A 774 -40.67 1.59 -3.08
CA LEU A 774 -40.79 2.13 -4.43
C LEU A 774 -42.04 3.01 -4.58
N GLU A 775 -43.16 2.65 -3.97
CA GLU A 775 -44.35 3.51 -3.98
C GLU A 775 -44.13 4.78 -3.14
N ARG A 776 -43.45 4.68 -1.99
CA ARG A 776 -43.10 5.84 -1.15
C ARG A 776 -42.21 6.85 -1.88
N TYR A 777 -41.22 6.37 -2.63
CA TYR A 777 -40.28 7.21 -3.37
C TYR A 777 -40.55 7.26 -4.88
N LYS A 778 -41.82 7.06 -5.28
CA LYS A 778 -42.24 7.10 -6.68
C LYS A 778 -41.84 8.41 -7.35
N GLY A 779 -41.17 8.32 -8.49
CA GLY A 779 -40.61 9.46 -9.21
C GLY A 779 -39.32 10.05 -8.62
N ARG A 780 -38.86 9.55 -7.47
CA ARG A 780 -37.60 9.92 -6.79
C ARG A 780 -36.55 8.82 -6.79
N VAL A 781 -36.84 7.64 -7.33
CA VAL A 781 -35.87 6.60 -7.69
C VAL A 781 -35.87 6.46 -9.21
N ASP A 782 -34.70 6.62 -9.82
CA ASP A 782 -34.50 6.60 -11.28
C ASP A 782 -34.35 5.18 -11.81
N TYR A 783 -33.77 4.24 -11.06
CA TYR A 783 -33.55 2.85 -11.47
C TYR A 783 -33.29 1.92 -10.26
N LEU A 784 -33.25 0.60 -10.51
CA LEU A 784 -32.84 -0.42 -9.57
C LEU A 784 -31.62 -1.20 -10.09
N VAL A 785 -30.75 -1.57 -9.15
CA VAL A 785 -29.72 -2.60 -9.34
C VAL A 785 -30.25 -3.89 -8.71
N GLY A 786 -30.54 -4.87 -9.56
CA GLY A 786 -31.13 -6.15 -9.20
C GLY A 786 -30.08 -7.13 -8.68
N SER A 787 -29.80 -7.08 -7.39
CA SER A 787 -28.76 -7.87 -6.72
C SER A 787 -29.35 -8.92 -5.77
N VAL A 788 -28.58 -9.98 -5.50
CA VAL A 788 -28.87 -11.02 -4.51
C VAL A 788 -27.63 -11.25 -3.66
N HIS A 789 -27.70 -10.96 -2.36
CA HIS A 789 -26.58 -11.16 -1.41
C HIS A 789 -26.87 -12.24 -0.37
N HIS A 790 -28.02 -12.91 -0.45
CA HIS A 790 -28.44 -13.92 0.50
C HIS A 790 -28.92 -15.19 -0.20
N VAL A 791 -28.59 -16.34 0.38
CA VAL A 791 -29.19 -17.63 0.03
C VAL A 791 -29.61 -18.30 1.33
N ASN A 792 -30.83 -18.84 1.34
CA ASN A 792 -31.41 -19.46 2.54
C ASN A 792 -31.44 -18.52 3.78
N GLY A 793 -31.63 -17.21 3.55
CA GLY A 793 -31.61 -16.20 4.60
C GLY A 793 -30.22 -15.91 5.20
N ILE A 794 -29.15 -16.43 4.60
CA ILE A 794 -27.77 -16.25 5.08
C ILE A 794 -26.98 -15.43 4.05
N PRO A 795 -26.22 -14.40 4.48
CA PRO A 795 -25.35 -13.64 3.58
C PRO A 795 -24.36 -14.54 2.85
N ILE A 796 -24.08 -14.24 1.58
CA ILE A 796 -23.14 -15.03 0.75
C ILE A 796 -21.88 -14.24 0.37
N ASP A 797 -21.80 -12.98 0.77
CA ASP A 797 -20.77 -12.04 0.33
C ASP A 797 -20.11 -11.23 1.45
N PHE A 798 -20.45 -11.55 2.70
CA PHE A 798 -19.91 -10.92 3.89
C PHE A 798 -18.51 -11.46 4.26
N ASP A 799 -18.42 -12.77 4.55
CA ASP A 799 -17.17 -13.45 4.86
C ASP A 799 -17.23 -14.94 4.45
N ARG A 800 -16.06 -15.60 4.38
CA ARG A 800 -15.94 -17.00 3.94
C ARG A 800 -16.57 -18.00 4.93
N GLU A 801 -16.57 -17.72 6.23
CA GLU A 801 -17.18 -18.57 7.27
C GLU A 801 -18.71 -18.52 7.16
N THR A 802 -19.28 -17.33 7.00
CA THR A 802 -20.71 -17.11 6.77
C THR A 802 -21.18 -17.76 5.47
N PHE A 803 -20.39 -17.67 4.40
CA PHE A 803 -20.64 -18.39 3.15
C PHE A 803 -20.63 -19.92 3.33
N GLN A 804 -19.64 -20.47 4.05
CA GLN A 804 -19.59 -21.90 4.34
C GLN A 804 -20.78 -22.35 5.19
N ARG A 805 -21.16 -21.56 6.20
CA ARG A 805 -22.35 -21.80 7.01
C ARG A 805 -23.62 -21.84 6.15
N CYS A 806 -23.75 -20.96 5.15
CA CYS A 806 -24.86 -21.02 4.19
C CYS A 806 -24.93 -22.40 3.53
N LEU A 807 -23.83 -22.87 2.95
CA LEU A 807 -23.76 -24.20 2.31
C LEU A 807 -24.09 -25.34 3.29
N ASP A 808 -23.59 -25.27 4.53
CA ASP A 808 -23.79 -26.29 5.54
C ASP A 808 -25.25 -26.38 6.01
N THR A 809 -26.00 -25.28 5.94
CA THR A 809 -27.44 -25.26 6.27
C THR A 809 -28.32 -25.92 5.21
N LEU A 810 -27.79 -26.14 4.00
CA LEU A 810 -28.55 -26.74 2.91
C LEU A 810 -28.65 -28.26 3.10
N PRO A 811 -29.85 -28.84 2.88
CA PRO A 811 -30.04 -30.27 2.99
C PRO A 811 -29.19 -30.97 1.92
N ALA A 812 -28.43 -31.99 2.33
CA ALA A 812 -27.82 -32.92 1.39
C ALA A 812 -28.88 -33.95 0.98
N THR A 813 -29.02 -34.22 -0.32
CA THR A 813 -29.90 -35.27 -0.83
C THR A 813 -29.42 -36.63 -0.30
N PRO A 814 -30.31 -37.58 0.02
CA PRO A 814 -29.90 -38.94 0.39
C PRO A 814 -29.22 -39.60 -0.81
N LEU A 815 -27.89 -39.61 -0.81
CA LEU A 815 -27.09 -40.30 -1.81
C LEU A 815 -26.98 -41.80 -1.44
N PRO A 816 -26.72 -42.70 -2.41
CA PRO A 816 -26.51 -44.12 -2.13
C PRO A 816 -25.37 -44.34 -1.13
N ASP A 817 -25.37 -45.45 -0.38
CA ASP A 817 -24.31 -45.81 0.60
C ASP A 817 -22.88 -45.87 0.02
N THR A 818 -22.73 -45.76 -1.31
CA THR A 818 -21.46 -45.69 -2.04
C THR A 818 -20.95 -44.27 -2.29
N ALA A 819 -21.68 -43.24 -1.86
CA ALA A 819 -21.32 -41.85 -2.07
C ALA A 819 -20.17 -41.41 -1.17
N THR A 820 -19.27 -40.63 -1.75
CA THR A 820 -18.12 -40.04 -1.06
C THR A 820 -18.50 -38.70 -0.43
N PRO A 821 -17.72 -38.20 0.55
CA PRO A 821 -17.90 -36.84 1.07
C PRO A 821 -17.93 -35.76 -0.03
N HIS A 822 -17.18 -35.96 -1.11
CA HIS A 822 -17.15 -35.06 -2.28
C HIS A 822 -18.49 -35.03 -3.03
N ASP A 823 -19.26 -36.12 -3.03
CA ASP A 823 -20.56 -36.17 -3.71
C ASP A 823 -21.62 -35.35 -2.93
N HIS A 824 -21.52 -35.30 -1.60
CA HIS A 824 -22.40 -34.46 -0.77
C HIS A 824 -22.12 -32.96 -0.92
N ASP A 825 -20.85 -32.58 -1.09
CA ASP A 825 -20.46 -31.18 -1.30
C ASP A 825 -20.89 -30.66 -2.68
N HIS A 826 -20.85 -31.51 -3.71
CA HIS A 826 -21.34 -31.17 -5.04
C HIS A 826 -22.85 -30.92 -5.05
N ASP A 827 -23.64 -31.77 -4.37
CA ASP A 827 -25.09 -31.66 -4.30
C ASP A 827 -25.56 -30.41 -3.54
N ARG A 828 -24.91 -30.09 -2.41
CA ARG A 828 -25.16 -28.83 -1.68
C ARG A 828 -24.85 -27.60 -2.52
N THR A 829 -23.76 -27.65 -3.27
CA THR A 829 -23.37 -26.58 -4.19
C THR A 829 -24.38 -26.41 -5.31
N ALA A 830 -24.91 -27.52 -5.87
CA ALA A 830 -25.96 -27.48 -6.87
C ALA A 830 -27.22 -26.77 -6.34
N LEU A 831 -27.73 -27.20 -5.18
CA LEU A 831 -28.91 -26.61 -4.54
C LEU A 831 -28.70 -25.13 -4.19
N PHE A 832 -27.52 -24.76 -3.70
CA PHE A 832 -27.14 -23.38 -3.44
C PHE A 832 -27.28 -22.49 -4.68
N LEU A 833 -26.68 -22.92 -5.79
CA LEU A 833 -26.71 -22.19 -7.06
C LEU A 833 -28.14 -22.08 -7.60
N GLU A 834 -28.91 -23.16 -7.50
CA GLU A 834 -30.30 -23.18 -7.89
C GLU A 834 -31.17 -22.19 -7.10
N MET A 835 -31.01 -22.16 -5.77
CA MET A 835 -31.72 -21.21 -4.89
C MET A 835 -31.34 -19.76 -5.20
N TYR A 836 -30.05 -19.50 -5.44
CA TYR A 836 -29.56 -18.18 -5.84
C TYR A 836 -30.23 -17.70 -7.15
N PHE A 837 -30.24 -18.54 -8.20
CA PHE A 837 -30.85 -18.15 -9.47
C PHE A 837 -32.38 -18.11 -9.42
N ASP A 838 -33.05 -18.86 -8.54
CA ASP A 838 -34.50 -18.71 -8.34
C ASP A 838 -34.85 -17.39 -7.63
N ALA A 839 -34.11 -17.02 -6.57
CA ALA A 839 -34.26 -15.73 -5.90
C ALA A 839 -34.02 -14.55 -6.86
N GLN A 840 -32.96 -14.63 -7.68
CA GLN A 840 -32.71 -13.64 -8.72
C GLN A 840 -33.87 -13.57 -9.72
N HIS A 841 -34.43 -14.70 -10.17
CA HIS A 841 -35.54 -14.72 -11.12
C HIS A 841 -36.82 -14.09 -10.57
N GLU A 842 -37.14 -14.36 -9.32
CA GLU A 842 -38.30 -13.78 -8.63
C GLU A 842 -38.19 -12.24 -8.62
N LEU A 843 -37.00 -11.74 -8.27
CA LEU A 843 -36.69 -10.33 -8.29
C LEU A 843 -36.83 -9.71 -9.70
N LEU A 844 -36.31 -10.39 -10.73
CA LEU A 844 -36.43 -9.95 -12.13
C LEU A 844 -37.90 -9.86 -12.57
N ARG A 845 -38.72 -10.86 -12.22
CA ARG A 845 -40.13 -10.92 -12.63
C ARG A 845 -40.97 -9.83 -11.96
N GLN A 846 -40.73 -9.58 -10.67
CA GLN A 846 -41.55 -8.69 -9.87
C GLN A 846 -41.18 -7.22 -10.08
N PHE A 847 -39.89 -6.88 -10.05
CA PHE A 847 -39.44 -5.48 -10.02
C PHE A 847 -38.82 -4.98 -11.32
N ARG A 848 -38.46 -5.89 -12.23
CA ARG A 848 -37.82 -5.61 -13.54
C ARG A 848 -36.70 -4.56 -13.41
N PRO A 849 -35.66 -4.82 -12.60
CA PRO A 849 -34.57 -3.87 -12.39
C PRO A 849 -33.86 -3.53 -13.69
N GLU A 850 -33.44 -2.27 -13.85
CA GLU A 850 -32.81 -1.78 -15.07
C GLU A 850 -31.37 -2.27 -15.22
N ILE A 851 -30.68 -2.44 -14.10
CA ILE A 851 -29.35 -3.06 -14.04
C ILE A 851 -29.48 -4.39 -13.31
N ILE A 852 -28.92 -5.47 -13.85
CA ILE A 852 -28.76 -6.74 -13.14
C ILE A 852 -27.40 -6.71 -12.46
N GLY A 853 -27.39 -6.58 -11.13
CA GLY A 853 -26.16 -6.51 -10.33
C GLY A 853 -25.45 -7.84 -10.29
N HIS A 854 -24.11 -7.81 -10.39
CA HIS A 854 -23.15 -8.93 -10.22
C HIS A 854 -23.78 -10.33 -10.37
N MET A 855 -24.24 -10.63 -11.59
CA MET A 855 -25.11 -11.78 -11.94
C MET A 855 -24.71 -13.14 -11.32
N ASP A 856 -23.41 -13.37 -11.12
CA ASP A 856 -22.82 -14.60 -10.61
C ASP A 856 -22.05 -14.42 -9.30
N LEU A 857 -22.45 -13.47 -8.45
CA LEU A 857 -21.87 -13.24 -7.12
C LEU A 857 -21.84 -14.50 -6.25
N CYS A 858 -22.74 -15.45 -6.48
CA CYS A 858 -22.74 -16.79 -5.87
C CYS A 858 -21.39 -17.52 -5.93
N ARG A 859 -20.49 -17.15 -6.85
CA ARG A 859 -19.14 -17.70 -7.00
C ARG A 859 -18.07 -16.93 -6.24
N LEU A 860 -18.40 -15.88 -5.49
CA LEU A 860 -17.42 -14.94 -4.92
C LEU A 860 -16.23 -15.64 -4.24
N TYR A 861 -16.51 -16.64 -3.39
CA TYR A 861 -15.48 -17.42 -2.67
C TYR A 861 -15.04 -18.71 -3.40
N THR A 862 -15.62 -18.98 -4.56
CA THR A 862 -15.32 -20.11 -5.46
C THR A 862 -15.18 -19.65 -6.93
N PRO A 863 -14.29 -18.69 -7.26
CA PRO A 863 -14.18 -18.11 -8.61
C PRO A 863 -13.98 -19.13 -9.73
N GLN A 864 -13.35 -20.26 -9.41
CA GLN A 864 -12.97 -21.35 -10.31
C GLN A 864 -14.14 -22.32 -10.60
N LEU A 865 -15.25 -22.19 -9.87
CA LEU A 865 -16.45 -22.99 -10.09
C LEU A 865 -16.99 -22.73 -11.50
N LYS A 866 -17.25 -23.81 -12.24
CA LYS A 866 -17.85 -23.77 -13.57
C LYS A 866 -19.33 -24.02 -13.45
N LEU A 867 -20.16 -23.03 -13.77
CA LEU A 867 -21.61 -23.16 -13.67
C LEU A 867 -22.18 -24.22 -14.63
N ALA A 868 -21.48 -24.45 -15.75
CA ALA A 868 -21.84 -25.49 -16.73
C ALA A 868 -21.78 -26.92 -16.17
N ASP A 869 -21.05 -27.16 -15.07
CA ASP A 869 -21.01 -28.46 -14.40
C ASP A 869 -22.31 -28.76 -13.63
N PHE A 870 -23.18 -27.75 -13.44
CA PHE A 870 -24.45 -27.84 -12.72
C PHE A 870 -25.62 -27.58 -13.68
N ALA A 871 -26.10 -28.62 -14.36
CA ALA A 871 -27.05 -28.49 -15.47
C ALA A 871 -28.34 -27.70 -15.12
N ASP A 872 -28.91 -27.94 -13.93
CA ASP A 872 -30.14 -27.26 -13.50
C ASP A 872 -29.88 -25.79 -13.13
N ALA A 873 -28.78 -25.50 -12.43
CA ALA A 873 -28.36 -24.13 -12.15
C ALA A 873 -28.04 -23.36 -13.45
N TRP A 874 -27.37 -24.00 -14.42
CA TRP A 874 -27.10 -23.42 -15.74
C TRP A 874 -28.40 -23.10 -16.50
N ALA A 875 -29.40 -24.00 -16.46
CA ALA A 875 -30.70 -23.74 -17.06
C ALA A 875 -31.45 -22.58 -16.39
N LYS A 876 -31.33 -22.43 -15.07
CA LYS A 876 -31.89 -21.30 -14.32
C LYS A 876 -31.17 -19.98 -14.61
N LEU A 877 -29.84 -20.00 -14.75
CA LEU A 877 -29.06 -18.86 -15.22
C LEU A 877 -29.52 -18.41 -16.62
N ASP A 878 -29.63 -19.35 -17.57
CA ASP A 878 -30.11 -19.08 -18.93
C ASP A 878 -31.52 -18.44 -18.94
N ARG A 879 -32.44 -19.01 -18.15
CA ARG A 879 -33.78 -18.46 -17.93
C ARG A 879 -33.73 -17.00 -17.46
N ASN A 880 -32.88 -16.70 -16.49
CA ASN A 880 -32.76 -15.35 -15.92
C ASN A 880 -32.21 -14.35 -16.93
N ILE A 881 -31.16 -14.73 -17.66
CA ILE A 881 -30.58 -13.92 -18.73
C ILE A 881 -31.64 -13.60 -19.78
N ARG A 882 -32.36 -14.61 -20.27
CA ARG A 882 -33.42 -14.40 -21.27
C ARG A 882 -34.53 -13.49 -20.76
N THR A 883 -34.91 -13.63 -19.50
CA THR A 883 -35.92 -12.77 -18.85
C THR A 883 -35.46 -11.32 -18.80
N ALA A 884 -34.22 -11.07 -18.37
CA ALA A 884 -33.62 -9.74 -18.33
C ALA A 884 -33.52 -9.10 -19.74
N VAL A 885 -33.11 -9.89 -20.75
CA VAL A 885 -33.08 -9.44 -22.14
C VAL A 885 -34.49 -9.08 -22.65
N GLU A 886 -35.50 -9.88 -22.34
CA GLU A 886 -36.88 -9.69 -22.81
C GLU A 886 -37.46 -8.33 -22.42
N TYR A 887 -37.28 -7.90 -21.17
CA TYR A 887 -37.76 -6.58 -20.73
C TYR A 887 -36.75 -5.45 -20.94
N GLY A 888 -35.55 -5.76 -21.43
CA GLY A 888 -34.54 -4.79 -21.86
C GLY A 888 -33.63 -4.26 -20.75
N ALA A 889 -33.35 -5.05 -19.71
CA ALA A 889 -32.33 -4.72 -18.72
C ALA A 889 -30.92 -4.64 -19.30
N LEU A 890 -30.04 -3.97 -18.56
CA LEU A 890 -28.59 -4.03 -18.75
C LEU A 890 -27.99 -4.99 -17.72
N PHE A 891 -27.01 -5.78 -18.14
CA PHE A 891 -26.19 -6.60 -17.26
C PHE A 891 -25.02 -5.76 -16.76
N GLU A 892 -24.83 -5.75 -15.45
CA GLU A 892 -23.69 -5.08 -14.84
C GLU A 892 -22.39 -5.81 -15.20
N VAL A 893 -21.39 -5.04 -15.63
CA VAL A 893 -20.00 -5.47 -15.62
C VAL A 893 -19.32 -4.75 -14.47
N ASN A 894 -18.97 -5.50 -13.43
CA ASN A 894 -18.59 -4.95 -12.14
C ASN A 894 -17.09 -5.19 -11.85
N ALA A 895 -16.35 -4.10 -11.71
CA ALA A 895 -14.92 -4.14 -11.42
C ALA A 895 -14.57 -4.65 -10.00
N ALA A 896 -15.56 -4.85 -9.14
CA ALA A 896 -15.42 -5.38 -7.79
C ALA A 896 -14.78 -6.77 -7.72
N ALA A 897 -15.10 -7.67 -8.65
CA ALA A 897 -14.51 -9.01 -8.65
C ALA A 897 -12.97 -8.94 -8.69
N LEU A 898 -12.43 -7.98 -9.44
CA LEU A 898 -10.99 -7.79 -9.64
C LEU A 898 -10.25 -7.32 -8.38
N ARG A 899 -10.93 -6.62 -7.45
CA ARG A 899 -10.38 -6.28 -6.11
C ARG A 899 -10.51 -7.47 -5.14
N LYS A 900 -11.48 -8.36 -5.37
CA LYS A 900 -11.73 -9.58 -4.58
C LYS A 900 -10.93 -10.80 -5.09
N GLY A 901 -9.89 -10.57 -5.91
CA GLY A 901 -8.93 -11.59 -6.35
C GLY A 901 -9.31 -12.36 -7.63
N TRP A 902 -10.40 -11.99 -8.31
CA TRP A 902 -10.76 -12.62 -9.58
C TRP A 902 -9.87 -12.12 -10.74
N GLU A 903 -9.69 -12.97 -11.75
CA GLU A 903 -9.06 -12.60 -13.03
C GLU A 903 -10.04 -11.86 -13.95
N ALA A 904 -11.34 -12.07 -13.79
CA ALA A 904 -12.43 -11.44 -14.53
C ALA A 904 -13.18 -10.39 -13.68
N ALA A 905 -13.85 -9.45 -14.34
CA ALA A 905 -14.92 -8.67 -13.70
C ALA A 905 -16.15 -9.58 -13.48
N TYR A 906 -17.12 -9.18 -12.64
CA TYR A 906 -18.42 -9.83 -12.75
C TYR A 906 -19.10 -9.39 -14.05
N PRO A 907 -19.86 -10.27 -14.72
CA PRO A 907 -19.88 -11.70 -14.48
C PRO A 907 -18.67 -12.40 -15.12
N GLY A 908 -18.35 -13.61 -14.63
CA GLY A 908 -17.28 -14.45 -15.16
C GLY A 908 -17.45 -14.80 -16.65
N ARG A 909 -16.38 -15.28 -17.29
CA ARG A 909 -16.29 -15.45 -18.75
C ARG A 909 -17.41 -16.33 -19.34
N ASP A 910 -17.74 -17.44 -18.68
CA ASP A 910 -18.79 -18.35 -19.11
C ASP A 910 -20.19 -17.68 -19.11
N VAL A 911 -20.44 -16.83 -18.10
CA VAL A 911 -21.70 -16.11 -17.97
C VAL A 911 -21.79 -14.94 -18.95
N ILE A 912 -20.70 -14.18 -19.15
CA ILE A 912 -20.71 -13.05 -20.09
C ILE A 912 -20.89 -13.52 -21.54
N GLU A 913 -20.30 -14.66 -21.89
CA GLU A 913 -20.48 -15.30 -23.20
C GLU A 913 -21.93 -15.75 -23.41
N LEU A 914 -22.58 -16.29 -22.37
CA LEU A 914 -24.00 -16.65 -22.41
C LEU A 914 -24.91 -15.41 -22.56
N ILE A 915 -24.59 -14.31 -21.86
CA ILE A 915 -25.31 -13.03 -22.01
C ILE A 915 -25.18 -12.50 -23.45
N LEU A 916 -23.97 -12.52 -24.01
CA LEU A 916 -23.72 -12.13 -25.40
C LEU A 916 -24.51 -12.99 -26.40
N HIS A 917 -24.57 -14.31 -26.16
CA HIS A 917 -25.33 -15.24 -27.00
C HIS A 917 -26.80 -14.85 -27.11
N HIS A 918 -27.42 -14.41 -26.01
CA HIS A 918 -28.81 -13.95 -25.96
C HIS A 918 -29.02 -12.50 -26.39
N GLY A 919 -27.96 -11.78 -26.80
CA GLY A 919 -28.05 -10.38 -27.19
C GLY A 919 -28.21 -9.41 -26.02
N GLY A 920 -27.69 -9.79 -24.84
CA GLY A 920 -27.66 -8.92 -23.67
C GLY A 920 -26.82 -7.66 -23.86
N ARG A 921 -27.14 -6.64 -23.06
CA ARG A 921 -26.55 -5.29 -23.12
C ARG A 921 -25.82 -5.02 -21.82
N PHE A 922 -24.64 -4.41 -21.87
CA PHE A 922 -23.80 -4.24 -20.69
C PHE A 922 -23.71 -2.78 -20.22
N ALA A 923 -23.76 -2.57 -18.91
CA ALA A 923 -23.44 -1.31 -18.24
C ALA A 923 -22.22 -1.53 -17.32
N LEU A 924 -21.44 -0.48 -17.07
CA LEU A 924 -20.25 -0.58 -16.21
C LEU A 924 -20.58 -0.19 -14.77
N SER A 925 -19.91 -0.83 -13.81
CA SER A 925 -19.80 -0.31 -12.47
C SER A 925 -18.46 -0.64 -11.79
N ASP A 926 -18.12 0.14 -10.78
CA ASP A 926 -17.09 -0.19 -9.79
C ASP A 926 -17.67 -0.82 -8.52
N ASP A 927 -18.98 -0.67 -8.25
CA ASP A 927 -19.57 -1.04 -6.97
C ASP A 927 -18.71 -0.46 -5.82
N SER A 928 -18.39 0.83 -5.94
CA SER A 928 -17.47 1.51 -5.04
C SER A 928 -18.06 1.57 -3.64
N HIS A 929 -17.39 0.98 -2.65
CA HIS A 929 -17.77 1.09 -1.24
C HIS A 929 -17.13 2.33 -0.58
N GLY A 930 -17.25 3.47 -1.24
CA GLY A 930 -16.66 4.74 -0.85
C GLY A 930 -15.71 5.35 -1.89
N PRO A 931 -15.21 6.58 -1.66
CA PRO A 931 -14.45 7.36 -2.64
C PRO A 931 -13.24 6.62 -3.21
N GLN A 932 -12.51 5.87 -2.39
CA GLN A 932 -11.35 5.09 -2.81
C GLN A 932 -11.66 3.96 -3.82
N GLY A 933 -12.93 3.53 -3.90
CA GLY A 933 -13.38 2.51 -4.85
C GLY A 933 -13.75 3.08 -6.22
N VAL A 934 -13.97 4.39 -6.33
CA VAL A 934 -14.49 5.03 -7.54
C VAL A 934 -13.51 4.91 -8.70
N GLY A 935 -13.94 4.29 -9.80
CA GLY A 935 -13.14 4.01 -10.99
C GLY A 935 -12.02 2.97 -10.79
N LEU A 936 -11.98 2.29 -9.64
CA LEU A 936 -10.95 1.29 -9.34
C LEU A 936 -11.08 0.10 -10.30
N ASN A 937 -9.94 -0.40 -10.80
CA ASN A 937 -9.86 -1.55 -11.72
C ASN A 937 -10.55 -1.38 -13.10
N TYR A 938 -11.07 -0.21 -13.46
CA TYR A 938 -11.71 0.04 -14.75
C TYR A 938 -10.83 -0.33 -15.96
N GLY A 939 -9.51 -0.07 -15.88
CA GLY A 939 -8.55 -0.48 -16.92
C GLY A 939 -8.49 -2.00 -17.15
N ARG A 940 -8.53 -2.79 -16.06
CA ARG A 940 -8.55 -4.26 -16.12
C ARG A 940 -9.89 -4.76 -16.65
N MET A 941 -11.00 -4.18 -16.18
CA MET A 941 -12.34 -4.47 -16.68
C MET A 941 -12.47 -4.20 -18.18
N ARG A 942 -11.89 -3.10 -18.69
CA ARG A 942 -11.83 -2.82 -20.14
C ARG A 942 -11.11 -3.92 -20.91
N SER A 943 -9.93 -4.34 -20.44
CA SER A 943 -9.18 -5.41 -21.11
C SER A 943 -9.98 -6.71 -21.13
N TYR A 944 -10.63 -7.06 -20.03
CA TYR A 944 -11.53 -8.21 -19.93
C TYR A 944 -12.69 -8.12 -20.93
N LEU A 945 -13.37 -6.97 -21.01
CA LEU A 945 -14.47 -6.75 -21.94
C LEU A 945 -14.06 -6.84 -23.41
N LEU A 946 -12.87 -6.34 -23.75
CA LEU A 946 -12.31 -6.47 -25.09
C LEU A 946 -11.98 -7.93 -25.43
N ASP A 947 -11.43 -8.66 -24.46
CA ASP A 947 -11.04 -10.07 -24.59
C ASP A 947 -12.25 -11.01 -24.79
N VAL A 948 -13.34 -10.79 -24.04
CA VAL A 948 -14.60 -11.54 -24.20
C VAL A 948 -15.48 -11.03 -25.35
N GLY A 949 -15.01 -9.99 -26.07
CA GLY A 949 -15.61 -9.55 -27.33
C GLY A 949 -16.79 -8.58 -27.21
N VAL A 950 -16.95 -7.87 -26.10
CA VAL A 950 -18.03 -6.89 -25.90
C VAL A 950 -17.86 -5.69 -26.83
N GLN A 951 -18.72 -5.59 -27.85
CA GLN A 951 -18.69 -4.52 -28.85
C GLN A 951 -19.46 -3.26 -28.43
N GLU A 952 -20.43 -3.39 -27.54
CA GLU A 952 -21.39 -2.34 -27.22
C GLU A 952 -21.53 -2.16 -25.70
N LEU A 953 -21.45 -0.91 -25.26
CA LEU A 953 -21.82 -0.51 -23.90
C LEU A 953 -23.09 0.34 -23.93
N TRP A 954 -23.84 0.23 -22.85
CA TRP A 954 -25.14 0.83 -22.66
C TRP A 954 -25.21 1.51 -21.31
N ILE A 955 -26.20 2.38 -21.18
CA ILE A 955 -26.13 3.45 -20.23
C ILE A 955 -27.55 3.89 -19.88
N LEU A 956 -27.85 4.08 -18.60
CA LEU A 956 -29.16 4.59 -18.21
C LEU A 956 -29.24 6.12 -18.36
N GLN A 957 -30.34 6.59 -18.92
CA GLN A 957 -30.66 8.01 -19.02
C GLN A 957 -32.09 8.23 -18.56
N ARG A 958 -32.35 9.35 -17.87
CA ARG A 958 -33.72 9.70 -17.46
C ARG A 958 -34.63 9.90 -18.67
N SER A 959 -35.86 9.43 -18.55
CA SER A 959 -36.91 9.45 -19.58
C SER A 959 -38.18 10.08 -19.04
N ASP A 960 -38.92 10.77 -19.90
CA ASP A 960 -40.24 11.32 -19.54
C ASP A 960 -41.34 10.25 -19.51
N SER A 961 -41.10 9.08 -20.12
CA SER A 961 -41.99 7.91 -20.07
C SER A 961 -41.41 6.80 -19.20
N PRO A 962 -42.25 6.11 -18.41
CA PRO A 962 -41.81 4.98 -17.60
C PRO A 962 -41.42 3.78 -18.47
N ASN A 963 -40.44 3.02 -17.99
CA ASN A 963 -39.98 1.77 -18.59
C ASN A 963 -40.81 0.56 -18.09
N ALA A 964 -40.37 -0.67 -18.41
CA ALA A 964 -41.04 -1.90 -18.02
C ALA A 964 -41.17 -2.10 -16.48
N GLY A 965 -40.27 -1.51 -15.70
CA GLY A 965 -40.29 -1.48 -14.24
C GLY A 965 -41.06 -0.29 -13.65
N GLY A 966 -41.68 0.54 -14.48
CA GLY A 966 -42.45 1.71 -14.04
C GLY A 966 -41.60 2.91 -13.62
N ARG A 967 -40.28 2.88 -13.88
CA ARG A 967 -39.33 3.97 -13.53
C ARG A 967 -38.93 4.78 -14.75
N ASN A 968 -38.50 6.01 -14.52
CA ASN A 968 -38.26 7.01 -15.56
C ASN A 968 -36.80 7.00 -16.05
N SER A 969 -36.30 5.82 -16.42
CA SER A 969 -34.99 5.66 -17.04
C SER A 969 -35.04 4.68 -18.21
N ILE A 970 -34.24 4.93 -19.24
CA ILE A 970 -34.14 4.07 -20.43
C ILE A 970 -32.67 3.75 -20.72
N PRO A 971 -32.38 2.55 -21.25
CA PRO A 971 -31.06 2.21 -21.74
C PRO A 971 -30.80 2.91 -23.08
N VAL A 972 -29.68 3.61 -23.16
CA VAL A 972 -29.18 4.28 -24.36
C VAL A 972 -27.82 3.69 -24.70
N LYS A 973 -27.64 3.36 -25.97
CA LYS A 973 -26.37 2.83 -26.48
C LYS A 973 -25.32 3.93 -26.48
N VAL A 974 -24.11 3.60 -26.03
CA VAL A 974 -22.95 4.50 -26.18
C VAL A 974 -22.56 4.53 -27.66
N GLU A 975 -22.50 5.71 -28.26
CA GLU A 975 -22.15 5.86 -29.67
C GLU A 975 -20.68 5.44 -29.94
N GLY A 976 -20.45 4.90 -31.14
CA GLY A 976 -19.18 4.38 -31.66
C GLY A 976 -18.39 3.44 -30.73
N LYS A 977 -17.06 3.42 -30.90
CA LYS A 977 -16.19 2.45 -30.22
C LYS A 977 -15.93 2.88 -28.78
N TRP A 978 -16.61 2.25 -27.84
CA TRP A 978 -16.55 2.62 -26.43
C TRP A 978 -15.11 2.60 -25.88
N TRP A 979 -14.24 1.70 -26.37
CA TRP A 979 -12.84 1.59 -25.95
C TRP A 979 -11.91 2.69 -26.48
N ASP A 980 -12.33 3.51 -27.45
CA ASP A 980 -11.57 4.64 -28.00
C ASP A 980 -11.81 5.95 -27.22
N HIS A 981 -12.72 5.93 -26.24
CA HIS A 981 -13.08 7.07 -25.41
C HIS A 981 -11.85 7.64 -24.65
N ALA A 982 -11.78 8.97 -24.52
CA ALA A 982 -10.65 9.67 -23.88
C ALA A 982 -10.39 9.21 -22.45
N PHE A 983 -11.42 8.89 -21.68
CA PHE A 983 -11.30 8.24 -20.36
C PHE A 983 -10.39 7.01 -20.38
N TRP A 984 -10.53 6.12 -21.36
CA TRP A 984 -9.71 4.91 -21.43
C TRP A 984 -8.24 5.20 -21.70
N LYS A 985 -7.92 6.40 -22.22
CA LYS A 985 -6.54 6.84 -22.41
C LYS A 985 -5.80 7.02 -21.09
N ALA A 986 -6.51 7.32 -19.98
CA ALA A 986 -5.92 7.35 -18.65
C ALA A 986 -5.41 5.97 -18.18
N PHE A 987 -5.90 4.88 -18.81
CA PHE A 987 -5.49 3.50 -18.54
C PHE A 987 -4.58 2.91 -19.65
N HIS A 988 -4.25 3.69 -20.69
CA HIS A 988 -3.34 3.31 -21.79
C HIS A 988 -1.88 3.72 -21.57
N SER A 989 -1.57 4.23 -20.39
CA SER A 989 -0.24 4.63 -19.93
C SER A 989 0.25 3.69 -18.85
#